data_AF-G4VJY4-F1
#
_entry.id   AF-G4VJY4-F1
#
_cell.length_a   1.000
_cell.length_b   1.000
_cell.length_c   1.000
_cell.angle_alpha   90.00
_cell.angle_beta   90.00
_cell.angle_gamma   90.00
#
_symmetry.space_group_name_H-M   'P 1'
#
loop_
_entity.id
_entity.type
_entity.pdbx_description
1 polymer ?
#
loop_
_entity_poly.entity_id
_entity_poly.type
_entity_poly.pdbx_seq_one_letter_code
_entity_poly.pdbx_strand_id
1 'polypeptide(L)'
;MVYDEYTLFITPDHYFINALGSKAFIIIDRVSQELKVEFEEPAIPIIAKKHTIYGIWGLVRLVSGFYLIVIKERKRVGEIFGNTIFKITKSVILPFARSLLHLTDIQNQDESVYCHMLSSILSSEGFYYSSTYDLSHTLQRLSDTDPKFKASSIYERADTRFTWNKSLLNEWESMLNSTSSFKHKQTAGWNRFDYCVPIIQGYVGIISYPESLSDILKGNLVYSLISRRSVHRTGTRFNTRGIDGEGNCANTVETEQLVDISGHRFSFVQLRGSVPIYWSQRPNLRYKPAVLLGGSQLSSSITHSPNLTDNEIGKNLEAIQANIARQHFHSLIYDYGYGRQTIINLLDQKGMERNLGHAYAMAVLPLDEKEVKYESFDFHRECGSTRWDRLGILLEHLIPELLRSKQLHIDMNNSATIITRQTGTFRSNCIDCLDRTNVVQSMLSWCALEQAMIEIGILQGTVSRTADASTTSPLSHLWPGFGLRFKSIWANNADYCSLQYAGTPALKTDFTRTGKRTFYGILMDGYYSIIRYYLNNFNDGFRQDSMHLLLGQYKVMDVNGNLKSLHGPGGPPRRRLKNADSEWFTQFLPLVFSFTLAMSVLCCIFPTAHWTEKATYVLFWGGASVLSALAIFAYGDDFVNHPRFCPD
;
A
#
# COMPACT_ATOMS: atom_id res chain seq x y z
N MET A 1 -3.40 -2.53 -26.86
CA MET A 1 -4.36 -1.85 -25.96
C MET A 1 -5.07 -2.96 -25.23
N VAL A 2 -5.27 -2.86 -23.91
CA VAL A 2 -5.90 -3.95 -23.17
C VAL A 2 -7.42 -3.86 -23.33
N TYR A 3 -8.13 -4.98 -23.47
CA TYR A 3 -9.59 -4.96 -23.50
C TYR A 3 -10.15 -4.50 -22.15
N ASP A 4 -11.19 -3.68 -22.19
CA ASP A 4 -11.78 -3.05 -21.01
C ASP A 4 -13.12 -3.69 -20.58
N GLU A 5 -13.73 -4.50 -21.43
CA GLU A 5 -14.97 -5.22 -21.14
C GLU A 5 -14.95 -6.62 -21.75
N TYR A 6 -15.46 -7.60 -21.00
CA TYR A 6 -15.55 -8.99 -21.41
C TYR A 6 -16.90 -9.57 -20.99
N THR A 7 -17.40 -10.48 -21.81
CA THR A 7 -18.49 -11.37 -21.44
C THR A 7 -17.92 -12.68 -20.91
N LEU A 8 -18.29 -13.05 -19.69
CA LEU A 8 -18.01 -14.32 -19.04
C LEU A 8 -19.29 -15.16 -18.99
N PHE A 9 -19.28 -16.33 -19.62
CA PHE A 9 -20.33 -17.33 -19.52
C PHE A 9 -19.90 -18.44 -18.57
N ILE A 10 -20.73 -18.71 -17.57
CA ILE A 10 -20.47 -19.73 -16.55
C ILE A 10 -21.40 -20.93 -16.75
N THR A 11 -20.79 -22.11 -16.94
CA THR A 11 -21.47 -23.40 -16.92
C THR A 11 -20.85 -24.32 -15.85
N PRO A 12 -21.47 -25.46 -15.51
CA PRO A 12 -20.87 -26.44 -14.61
C PRO A 12 -19.51 -26.95 -15.10
N ASP A 13 -19.35 -27.12 -16.41
CA ASP A 13 -18.19 -27.79 -17.01
C ASP A 13 -17.20 -26.83 -17.67
N HIS A 14 -17.62 -25.62 -18.03
CA HIS A 14 -16.77 -24.66 -18.75
C HIS A 14 -17.00 -23.23 -18.30
N TYR A 15 -15.94 -22.42 -18.35
CA TYR A 15 -16.03 -20.96 -18.43
C TYR A 15 -15.66 -20.51 -19.84
N PHE A 16 -16.47 -19.62 -20.43
CA PHE A 16 -16.16 -19.00 -21.72
C PHE A 16 -15.99 -17.50 -21.51
N ILE A 17 -14.84 -16.96 -21.91
CA ILE A 17 -14.50 -15.54 -21.80
C ILE A 17 -14.31 -14.99 -23.20
N ASN A 18 -15.09 -13.97 -23.55
CA ASN A 18 -14.96 -13.25 -24.81
C ASN A 18 -14.79 -11.76 -24.51
N ALA A 19 -13.73 -11.16 -25.04
CA ALA A 19 -13.53 -9.72 -24.91
C ALA A 19 -14.42 -8.98 -25.92
N LEU A 20 -15.02 -7.85 -25.52
CA LEU A 20 -15.87 -7.07 -26.40
C LEU A 20 -15.08 -6.61 -27.63
N GLY A 21 -15.58 -6.95 -28.82
CA GLY A 21 -14.91 -6.65 -30.10
C GLY A 21 -13.87 -7.69 -30.54
N SER A 22 -13.53 -8.68 -29.70
CA SER A 22 -12.65 -9.79 -30.08
C SER A 22 -13.44 -10.98 -30.62
N LYS A 23 -12.88 -11.65 -31.64
CA LYS A 23 -13.39 -12.95 -32.14
C LYS A 23 -12.88 -14.14 -31.32
N ALA A 24 -11.90 -13.93 -30.45
CA ALA A 24 -11.31 -15.01 -29.67
C ALA A 24 -12.16 -15.31 -28.43
N PHE A 25 -12.40 -16.60 -28.20
CA PHE A 25 -13.00 -17.15 -26.99
C PHE A 25 -11.93 -17.89 -26.20
N ILE A 26 -11.75 -17.49 -24.94
CA ILE A 26 -10.92 -18.22 -23.99
C ILE A 26 -11.84 -19.16 -23.23
N ILE A 27 -11.59 -20.46 -23.35
CA ILE A 27 -12.40 -21.53 -22.79
C ILE A 27 -11.60 -22.20 -21.70
N ILE A 28 -12.14 -22.27 -20.49
CA ILE A 28 -11.56 -23.00 -19.36
C ILE A 28 -12.44 -24.21 -19.12
N ASP A 29 -11.92 -25.41 -19.39
CA ASP A 29 -12.57 -26.67 -19.06
C ASP A 29 -12.35 -26.97 -17.57
N ARG A 30 -13.45 -27.08 -16.83
CA ARG A 30 -13.46 -27.26 -15.38
C ARG A 30 -13.27 -28.71 -14.94
N VAL A 31 -13.36 -29.64 -15.88
CA VAL A 31 -13.13 -31.06 -15.67
C VAL A 31 -11.65 -31.38 -15.83
N SER A 32 -11.05 -30.98 -16.97
CA SER A 32 -9.61 -31.17 -17.22
C SER A 32 -8.73 -30.09 -16.56
N GLN A 33 -9.30 -28.95 -16.20
CA GLN A 33 -8.60 -27.73 -15.75
C GLN A 33 -7.68 -27.12 -16.83
N GLU A 34 -7.89 -27.48 -18.10
CA GLU A 34 -7.15 -26.93 -19.23
C GLU A 34 -7.80 -25.64 -19.76
N LEU A 35 -6.95 -24.73 -20.25
CA LEU A 35 -7.36 -23.53 -20.95
C LEU A 35 -7.19 -23.76 -22.47
N LYS A 36 -8.17 -23.34 -23.27
CA LYS A 36 -8.20 -23.37 -24.74
C LYS A 36 -8.54 -21.99 -25.30
N VAL A 37 -7.99 -21.63 -26.46
CA VAL A 37 -8.33 -20.38 -27.16
C VAL A 37 -8.83 -20.75 -28.54
N GLU A 38 -10.09 -20.43 -28.81
CA GLU A 38 -10.78 -20.71 -30.08
C GLU A 38 -11.18 -19.40 -30.76
N PHE A 39 -11.21 -19.42 -32.10
CA PHE A 39 -11.56 -18.26 -32.93
C PHE A 39 -12.91 -18.41 -33.65
N GLU A 40 -13.49 -19.60 -33.55
CA GLU A 40 -14.85 -19.89 -33.94
C GLU A 40 -15.72 -19.75 -32.69
N GLU A 41 -16.93 -19.22 -32.85
CA GLU A 41 -17.85 -19.08 -31.73
C GLU A 41 -18.23 -20.47 -31.21
N PRO A 42 -17.88 -20.81 -29.96
CA PRO A 42 -18.17 -22.14 -29.43
C PRO A 42 -19.67 -22.29 -29.18
N ALA A 43 -20.16 -23.53 -29.16
CA ALA A 43 -21.54 -23.82 -28.81
C ALA A 43 -21.79 -23.58 -27.31
N ILE A 44 -22.09 -22.33 -26.93
CA ILE A 44 -22.37 -21.96 -25.55
C ILE A 44 -23.75 -22.50 -25.14
N PRO A 45 -23.84 -23.33 -24.08
CA PRO A 45 -25.11 -23.88 -23.63
C PRO A 45 -26.11 -22.79 -23.21
N ILE A 46 -27.39 -22.97 -23.52
CA ILE A 46 -28.49 -22.03 -23.17
C ILE A 46 -28.56 -21.80 -21.65
N ILE A 47 -28.18 -22.79 -20.85
CA ILE A 47 -28.14 -22.71 -19.38
C ILE A 47 -26.99 -21.85 -18.83
N ALA A 48 -26.08 -21.38 -19.68
CA ALA A 48 -24.91 -20.63 -19.25
C ALA A 48 -25.31 -19.29 -18.64
N LYS A 49 -24.81 -19.01 -17.43
CA LYS A 49 -25.03 -17.72 -16.78
C LYS A 49 -24.07 -16.69 -17.38
N LYS A 50 -24.64 -15.68 -18.04
CA LYS A 50 -23.89 -14.57 -18.62
C LYS A 50 -23.58 -13.51 -17.56
N HIS A 51 -22.32 -13.10 -17.48
CA HIS A 51 -21.84 -12.03 -16.62
C HIS A 51 -20.93 -11.11 -17.41
N THR A 52 -20.98 -9.81 -17.12
CA THR A 52 -19.98 -8.85 -17.60
C THR A 52 -18.86 -8.74 -16.59
N ILE A 53 -17.62 -8.76 -17.07
CA ILE A 53 -16.41 -8.48 -16.28
C ILE A 53 -15.59 -7.42 -17.01
N TYR A 54 -14.71 -6.73 -16.30
CA TYR A 54 -14.01 -5.54 -16.81
C TYR A 54 -12.49 -5.67 -16.87
N GLY A 55 -11.97 -6.86 -16.56
CA GLY A 55 -10.54 -7.14 -16.54
C GLY A 55 -10.22 -8.39 -15.75
N ILE A 56 -8.99 -8.85 -15.89
CA ILE A 56 -8.50 -10.09 -15.29
C ILE A 56 -7.34 -9.71 -14.37
N TRP A 57 -7.44 -10.09 -13.10
CA TRP A 57 -6.32 -9.98 -12.17
C TRP A 57 -5.22 -10.96 -12.54
N GLY A 58 -5.61 -12.19 -12.90
CA GLY A 58 -4.73 -13.27 -13.33
C GLY A 58 -5.15 -14.61 -12.71
N LEU A 59 -4.21 -15.54 -12.63
CA LEU A 59 -4.40 -16.86 -12.03
C LEU A 59 -3.65 -16.99 -10.71
N VAL A 60 -4.26 -17.67 -9.74
CA VAL A 60 -3.59 -18.14 -8.53
C VAL A 60 -3.81 -19.64 -8.41
N ARG A 61 -2.76 -20.37 -8.01
CA ARG A 61 -2.85 -21.81 -7.73
C ARG A 61 -3.00 -22.03 -6.23
N LEU A 62 -4.10 -22.66 -5.82
CA LEU A 62 -4.38 -23.09 -4.46
C LEU A 62 -4.33 -24.62 -4.35
N VAL A 63 -4.99 -25.20 -3.34
CA VAL A 63 -4.95 -26.64 -3.06
C VAL A 63 -5.72 -27.42 -4.12
N SER A 64 -6.91 -26.95 -4.53
CA SER A 64 -7.73 -27.64 -5.55
C SER A 64 -7.29 -27.43 -6.99
N GLY A 65 -6.36 -26.51 -7.24
CA GLY A 65 -5.89 -26.16 -8.57
C GLY A 65 -5.89 -24.66 -8.82
N PHE A 66 -6.08 -24.27 -10.08
CA PHE A 66 -6.09 -22.87 -10.48
C PHE A 66 -7.41 -22.19 -10.17
N TYR A 67 -7.31 -20.92 -9.80
CA TYR A 67 -8.42 -20.00 -9.65
C TYR A 67 -8.18 -18.79 -10.54
N LEU A 68 -9.20 -18.42 -11.31
CA LEU A 68 -9.22 -17.17 -12.05
C LEU A 68 -9.81 -16.06 -11.19
N ILE A 69 -9.08 -14.95 -11.10
CA ILE A 69 -9.54 -13.76 -10.39
C ILE A 69 -9.91 -12.71 -11.44
N VAL A 70 -11.16 -12.25 -11.40
CA VAL A 70 -11.72 -11.28 -12.36
C VAL A 70 -12.25 -10.02 -11.68
N ILE A 71 -12.23 -8.91 -12.40
CA ILE A 71 -12.81 -7.63 -11.99
C ILE A 71 -14.29 -7.64 -12.38
N LYS A 72 -15.18 -7.77 -11.39
CA LYS A 72 -16.63 -7.84 -11.63
C LYS A 72 -17.29 -6.47 -11.62
N GLU A 73 -16.82 -5.54 -10.78
CA GLU A 73 -17.36 -4.18 -10.71
C GLU A 73 -16.21 -3.18 -10.64
N ARG A 74 -16.39 -2.05 -11.34
CA ARG A 74 -15.45 -0.93 -11.39
C ARG A 74 -16.19 0.40 -11.30
N LYS A 75 -15.49 1.44 -10.84
CA LYS A 75 -15.96 2.83 -10.85
C LYS A 75 -15.00 3.69 -11.66
N ARG A 76 -15.52 4.47 -12.61
CA ARG A 76 -14.73 5.48 -13.33
C ARG A 76 -14.31 6.59 -12.35
N VAL A 77 -13.00 6.86 -12.28
CA VAL A 77 -12.43 7.94 -11.44
C VAL A 77 -12.42 9.25 -12.21
N GLY A 78 -12.02 9.19 -13.48
CA GLY A 78 -11.86 10.34 -14.36
C GLY A 78 -10.92 10.00 -15.50
N GLU A 79 -10.37 11.04 -16.13
CA GLU A 79 -9.41 10.91 -17.22
C GLU A 79 -8.11 11.62 -16.92
N ILE A 80 -7.00 11.00 -17.33
CA ILE A 80 -5.66 11.57 -17.28
C ILE A 80 -5.14 11.56 -18.72
N PHE A 81 -4.88 12.73 -19.29
CA PHE A 81 -4.41 12.88 -20.67
C PHE A 81 -5.30 12.16 -21.70
N GLY A 82 -6.62 12.19 -21.52
CA GLY A 82 -7.61 11.49 -22.36
C GLY A 82 -7.75 9.98 -22.08
N ASN A 83 -6.99 9.43 -21.13
CA ASN A 83 -7.07 8.02 -20.77
C ASN A 83 -7.97 7.82 -19.55
N THR A 84 -8.94 6.92 -19.65
CA THR A 84 -9.86 6.65 -18.55
C THR A 84 -9.19 5.82 -17.47
N ILE A 85 -9.35 6.25 -16.22
CA ILE A 85 -8.87 5.55 -15.04
C ILE A 85 -10.05 4.94 -14.27
N PHE A 86 -9.87 3.69 -13.86
CA PHE A 86 -10.88 2.95 -13.11
C PHE A 86 -10.37 2.52 -11.74
N LYS A 87 -11.27 2.57 -10.75
CA LYS A 87 -11.11 1.97 -9.44
C LYS A 87 -11.85 0.63 -9.42
N ILE A 88 -11.20 -0.43 -8.96
CA ILE A 88 -11.84 -1.73 -8.73
C ILE A 88 -12.70 -1.64 -7.48
N THR A 89 -13.97 -2.03 -7.58
CA THR A 89 -14.91 -2.05 -6.44
C THR A 89 -15.29 -3.46 -6.03
N LYS A 90 -15.17 -4.44 -6.94
CA LYS A 90 -15.44 -5.84 -6.62
C LYS A 90 -14.66 -6.78 -7.54
N SER A 91 -14.06 -7.78 -6.92
CA SER A 91 -13.38 -8.88 -7.60
C SER A 91 -14.08 -10.19 -7.26
N VAL A 92 -14.00 -11.17 -8.16
CA VAL A 92 -14.55 -12.52 -7.94
C VAL A 92 -13.47 -13.56 -8.23
N ILE A 93 -13.43 -14.56 -7.37
CA ILE A 93 -12.51 -15.71 -7.44
C ILE A 93 -13.31 -16.89 -8.00
N LEU A 94 -12.85 -17.48 -9.11
CA LEU A 94 -13.53 -18.55 -9.84
C LEU A 94 -12.65 -19.81 -9.89
N PRO A 95 -13.03 -20.93 -9.24
CA PRO A 95 -12.25 -22.17 -9.28
C PRO A 95 -12.30 -22.80 -10.67
N PHE A 96 -11.15 -23.26 -11.17
CA PHE A 96 -11.13 -24.12 -12.35
C PHE A 96 -11.81 -25.43 -12.02
N ALA A 97 -11.44 -26.07 -10.90
CA ALA A 97 -12.05 -27.32 -10.47
C ALA A 97 -13.59 -27.21 -10.37
N ARG A 98 -14.29 -28.17 -10.99
CA ARG A 98 -15.75 -28.29 -10.87
C ARG A 98 -16.20 -28.58 -9.43
N SER A 99 -15.41 -29.35 -8.69
CA SER A 99 -15.74 -29.83 -7.35
C SER A 99 -14.49 -30.00 -6.47
N LEU A 100 -14.66 -29.79 -5.17
CA LEU A 100 -13.62 -29.96 -4.14
C LEU A 100 -13.63 -31.36 -3.50
N LEU A 101 -14.44 -32.30 -4.00
CA LEU A 101 -14.58 -33.66 -3.44
C LEU A 101 -13.30 -34.50 -3.46
N HIS A 102 -12.31 -34.10 -4.26
CA HIS A 102 -11.00 -34.77 -4.34
C HIS A 102 -10.06 -34.36 -3.19
N LEU A 103 -10.42 -33.35 -2.41
CA LEU A 103 -9.64 -32.86 -1.28
C LEU A 103 -9.98 -33.63 0.00
N THR A 104 -8.97 -33.87 0.84
CA THR A 104 -9.18 -34.33 2.21
C THR A 104 -9.80 -33.24 3.09
N ASP A 105 -10.30 -33.59 4.27
CA ASP A 105 -10.89 -32.61 5.20
C ASP A 105 -9.91 -31.49 5.58
N ILE A 106 -8.64 -31.84 5.81
CA ILE A 106 -7.57 -30.87 6.12
C ILE A 106 -7.32 -29.96 4.93
N GLN A 107 -7.23 -30.52 3.72
CA GLN A 107 -7.03 -29.75 2.49
C GLN A 107 -8.21 -28.80 2.20
N ASN A 108 -9.44 -29.24 2.47
CA ASN A 108 -10.63 -28.40 2.36
C ASN A 108 -10.59 -27.23 3.36
N GLN A 109 -10.10 -27.47 4.58
CA GLN A 109 -9.91 -26.40 5.57
C GLN A 109 -8.85 -25.39 5.11
N ASP A 110 -7.70 -25.87 4.61
CA ASP A 110 -6.63 -25.02 4.08
C ASP A 110 -7.12 -24.20 2.89
N GLU A 111 -7.85 -24.82 1.96
CA GLU A 111 -8.43 -24.16 0.80
C GLU A 111 -9.38 -23.03 1.19
N SER A 112 -10.23 -23.27 2.19
CA SER A 112 -11.15 -22.27 2.73
C SER A 112 -10.39 -21.07 3.33
N VAL A 113 -9.30 -21.33 4.06
CA VAL A 113 -8.44 -20.27 4.61
C VAL A 113 -7.79 -19.45 3.49
N TYR A 114 -7.22 -20.09 2.47
CA TYR A 114 -6.62 -19.38 1.34
C TYR A 114 -7.65 -18.55 0.55
N CYS A 115 -8.84 -19.11 0.28
CA CYS A 115 -9.93 -18.38 -0.35
C CYS A 115 -10.37 -17.16 0.48
N HIS A 116 -10.41 -17.32 1.81
CA HIS A 116 -10.73 -16.20 2.72
C HIS A 116 -9.65 -15.12 2.69
N MET A 117 -8.37 -15.50 2.67
CA MET A 117 -7.24 -14.56 2.55
C MET A 117 -7.35 -13.74 1.27
N LEU A 118 -7.52 -14.40 0.12
CA LEU A 118 -7.69 -13.74 -1.17
C LEU A 118 -8.91 -12.82 -1.18
N SER A 119 -10.05 -13.30 -0.67
CA SER A 119 -11.28 -12.49 -0.61
C SER A 119 -11.09 -11.25 0.26
N SER A 120 -10.38 -11.37 1.38
CA SER A 120 -10.09 -10.26 2.30
C SER A 120 -9.23 -9.18 1.62
N ILE A 121 -8.12 -9.57 1.01
CA ILE A 121 -7.23 -8.59 0.35
C ILE A 121 -7.84 -8.01 -0.93
N LEU A 122 -8.57 -8.79 -1.73
CA LEU A 122 -9.25 -8.30 -2.93
C LEU A 122 -10.43 -7.36 -2.61
N SER A 123 -10.99 -7.46 -1.40
CA SER A 123 -11.99 -6.52 -0.88
C SER A 123 -11.35 -5.26 -0.28
N SER A 124 -10.01 -5.18 -0.24
CA SER A 124 -9.32 -3.97 0.23
C SER A 124 -9.46 -2.85 -0.78
N GLU A 125 -9.60 -1.65 -0.25
CA GLU A 125 -9.82 -0.45 -1.03
C GLU A 125 -8.54 0.07 -1.71
N GLY A 126 -8.71 0.70 -2.87
CA GLY A 126 -7.66 1.46 -3.54
C GLY A 126 -6.83 0.68 -4.55
N PHE A 127 -7.42 -0.31 -5.23
CA PHE A 127 -6.86 -0.87 -6.46
C PHE A 127 -7.36 -0.10 -7.68
N TYR A 128 -6.43 0.30 -8.55
CA TYR A 128 -6.70 1.11 -9.75
C TYR A 128 -6.02 0.51 -10.97
N TYR A 129 -6.64 0.70 -12.12
CA TYR A 129 -6.07 0.31 -13.41
C TYR A 129 -6.56 1.25 -14.52
N SER A 130 -5.89 1.18 -15.66
CA SER A 130 -6.36 1.74 -16.92
C SER A 130 -5.99 0.78 -18.04
N SER A 131 -6.89 0.63 -19.00
CA SER A 131 -6.66 -0.21 -20.18
C SER A 131 -5.79 0.46 -21.24
N THR A 132 -5.59 1.78 -21.12
CA THR A 132 -4.90 2.61 -22.12
C THR A 132 -3.71 3.40 -21.54
N TYR A 133 -3.69 3.63 -20.23
CA TYR A 133 -2.61 4.36 -19.56
C TYR A 133 -1.84 3.47 -18.58
N ASP A 134 -0.52 3.58 -18.60
CA ASP A 134 0.33 2.86 -17.66
C ASP A 134 0.42 3.60 -16.32
N LEU A 135 -0.40 3.17 -15.37
CA LEU A 135 -0.41 3.71 -14.02
C LEU A 135 0.81 3.29 -13.18
N SER A 136 1.66 2.37 -13.63
CA SER A 136 2.81 1.90 -12.86
C SER A 136 4.03 2.82 -12.98
N HIS A 137 4.08 3.66 -14.02
CA HIS A 137 5.17 4.61 -14.27
C HIS A 137 4.75 6.06 -14.05
N THR A 138 5.72 6.89 -13.67
CA THR A 138 5.56 8.35 -13.69
C THR A 138 5.57 8.87 -15.12
N LEU A 139 4.98 10.05 -15.34
CA LEU A 139 5.04 10.73 -16.63
C LEU A 139 6.49 11.00 -17.04
N GLN A 140 7.38 11.34 -16.10
CA GLN A 140 8.80 11.54 -16.40
C GLN A 140 9.45 10.24 -16.90
N ARG A 141 9.27 9.13 -16.19
CA ARG A 141 9.82 7.83 -16.58
C ARG A 141 9.28 7.39 -17.94
N LEU A 142 7.98 7.57 -18.18
CA LEU A 142 7.39 7.35 -19.51
C LEU A 142 8.01 8.27 -20.55
N SER A 143 8.24 9.55 -20.25
CA SER A 143 8.81 10.50 -21.21
C SER A 143 10.23 10.13 -21.64
N ASP A 144 11.04 9.59 -20.71
CA ASP A 144 12.44 9.22 -20.92
C ASP A 144 12.65 7.84 -21.56
N THR A 145 11.59 7.04 -21.71
CA THR A 145 11.67 5.74 -22.37
C THR A 145 11.70 5.85 -23.90
N ASP A 146 12.36 4.89 -24.53
CA ASP A 146 12.51 4.84 -25.98
C ASP A 146 11.17 4.51 -26.70
N PRO A 147 11.03 4.87 -27.98
CA PRO A 147 9.80 4.61 -28.73
C PRO A 147 9.42 3.13 -28.82
N LYS A 148 10.37 2.18 -28.78
CA LYS A 148 10.04 0.74 -28.83
C LYS A 148 9.41 0.30 -27.51
N PHE A 149 9.92 0.76 -26.38
CA PHE A 149 9.30 0.55 -25.06
C PHE A 149 7.89 1.17 -24.96
N LYS A 150 7.68 2.34 -25.56
CA LYS A 150 6.33 2.94 -25.65
C LYS A 150 5.37 2.16 -26.53
N ALA A 151 5.89 1.41 -27.51
CA ALA A 151 5.09 0.59 -28.41
C ALA A 151 4.76 -0.81 -27.84
N SER A 152 5.48 -1.29 -26.83
CA SER A 152 5.16 -2.57 -26.18
C SER A 152 3.85 -2.49 -25.39
N SER A 153 3.27 -3.65 -25.07
CA SER A 153 2.03 -3.70 -24.29
C SER A 153 2.23 -3.10 -22.89
N ILE A 154 1.14 -2.61 -22.28
CA ILE A 154 1.15 -2.05 -20.92
C ILE A 154 1.66 -3.10 -19.93
N TYR A 155 1.30 -4.37 -20.11
CA TYR A 155 1.77 -5.48 -19.27
C TYR A 155 3.29 -5.71 -19.34
N GLU A 156 3.87 -5.68 -20.54
CA GLU A 156 5.30 -5.92 -20.74
C GLU A 156 6.15 -4.81 -20.11
N ARG A 157 5.69 -3.55 -20.24
CA ARG A 157 6.43 -2.38 -19.75
C ARG A 157 6.17 -2.01 -18.30
N ALA A 158 5.14 -2.56 -17.67
CA ALA A 158 4.73 -2.15 -16.33
C ALA A 158 5.86 -2.28 -15.30
N ASP A 159 6.00 -1.24 -14.47
CA ASP A 159 6.91 -1.21 -13.32
C ASP A 159 6.53 -2.30 -12.33
N THR A 160 7.41 -3.28 -12.16
CA THR A 160 7.18 -4.41 -11.25
C THR A 160 7.06 -3.96 -9.80
N ARG A 161 7.69 -2.82 -9.43
CA ARG A 161 7.62 -2.26 -8.08
C ARG A 161 6.20 -1.85 -7.71
N PHE A 162 5.36 -1.48 -8.68
CA PHE A 162 4.02 -0.94 -8.44
C PHE A 162 2.89 -1.82 -9.00
N THR A 163 3.20 -2.97 -9.59
CA THR A 163 2.22 -3.87 -10.21
C THR A 163 1.81 -4.99 -9.26
N TRP A 164 0.70 -4.80 -8.55
CA TRP A 164 0.23 -5.67 -7.47
C TRP A 164 -0.27 -7.04 -7.94
N ASN A 165 -0.71 -7.15 -9.19
CA ASN A 165 -1.15 -8.42 -9.77
C ASN A 165 -0.09 -9.06 -10.68
N LYS A 166 1.18 -8.64 -10.63
CA LYS A 166 2.21 -9.13 -11.57
C LYS A 166 2.37 -10.65 -11.51
N SER A 167 2.46 -11.24 -10.31
CA SER A 167 2.58 -12.69 -10.17
C SER A 167 1.37 -13.41 -10.76
N LEU A 168 0.16 -12.90 -10.54
CA LEU A 168 -1.08 -13.48 -11.07
C LEU A 168 -1.14 -13.39 -12.59
N LEU A 169 -0.73 -12.25 -13.14
CA LEU A 169 -0.67 -12.04 -14.59
C LEU A 169 0.40 -12.91 -15.26
N ASN A 170 1.53 -13.17 -14.60
CA ASN A 170 2.56 -14.06 -15.14
C ASN A 170 2.01 -15.50 -15.27
N GLU A 171 1.29 -16.00 -14.27
CA GLU A 171 0.64 -17.33 -14.35
C GLU A 171 -0.43 -17.34 -15.45
N TRP A 172 -1.22 -16.27 -15.59
CA TRP A 172 -2.22 -16.12 -16.65
C TRP A 172 -1.61 -16.07 -18.07
N GLU A 173 -0.58 -15.26 -18.26
CA GLU A 173 0.12 -15.10 -19.54
C GLU A 173 0.81 -16.40 -19.97
N SER A 174 1.44 -17.10 -19.01
CA SER A 174 2.07 -18.40 -19.24
C SER A 174 1.05 -19.43 -19.74
N MET A 175 -0.12 -19.50 -19.09
CA MET A 175 -1.21 -20.40 -19.48
C MET A 175 -1.77 -20.07 -20.88
N LEU A 176 -1.98 -18.78 -21.19
CA LEU A 176 -2.42 -18.35 -22.51
C LEU A 176 -1.39 -18.70 -23.60
N ASN A 177 -0.10 -18.64 -23.27
CA ASN A 177 0.98 -18.93 -24.20
C ASN A 177 1.14 -20.42 -24.50
N SER A 178 0.91 -21.31 -23.52
CA SER A 178 0.97 -22.77 -23.70
C SER A 178 -0.18 -23.32 -24.54
N THR A 179 -1.34 -22.68 -24.45
CA THR A 179 -2.58 -23.16 -25.07
C THR A 179 -2.71 -22.81 -26.54
N SER A 180 -2.21 -21.64 -26.94
CA SER A 180 -2.42 -21.14 -28.30
C SER A 180 -1.59 -21.96 -29.29
N SER A 181 -2.26 -22.85 -30.05
CA SER A 181 -1.65 -23.60 -31.15
C SER A 181 -0.87 -22.64 -32.06
N PHE A 182 0.39 -22.97 -32.36
CA PHE A 182 1.31 -22.12 -33.13
C PHE A 182 0.68 -21.60 -34.45
N LYS A 183 -0.22 -22.38 -35.05
CA LYS A 183 -0.97 -22.03 -36.27
C LYS A 183 -1.91 -20.82 -36.14
N HIS A 184 -2.41 -20.51 -34.94
CA HIS A 184 -3.34 -19.38 -34.71
C HIS A 184 -2.65 -18.10 -34.25
N LYS A 185 -1.41 -18.18 -33.75
CA LYS A 185 -0.66 -17.01 -33.25
C LYS A 185 -0.43 -15.93 -34.32
N GLN A 186 -0.40 -16.29 -35.61
CA GLN A 186 -0.14 -15.35 -36.71
C GLN A 186 -1.39 -14.90 -37.48
N THR A 187 -2.47 -15.68 -37.49
CA THR A 187 -3.57 -15.52 -38.47
C THR A 187 -4.72 -14.62 -38.02
N ALA A 188 -4.85 -14.31 -36.73
CA ALA A 188 -6.04 -13.61 -36.21
C ALA A 188 -5.78 -12.22 -35.61
N GLY A 189 -4.54 -11.70 -35.65
CA GLY A 189 -4.19 -10.45 -34.96
C GLY A 189 -4.38 -10.51 -33.43
N TRP A 190 -4.53 -11.71 -32.88
CA TRP A 190 -4.73 -11.94 -31.46
C TRP A 190 -3.43 -11.79 -30.70
N ASN A 191 -3.45 -10.94 -29.67
CA ASN A 191 -2.32 -10.74 -28.79
C ASN A 191 -2.72 -11.05 -27.34
N ARG A 192 -2.08 -12.05 -26.74
CA ARG A 192 -2.34 -12.45 -25.34
C ARG A 192 -2.16 -11.31 -24.34
N PHE A 193 -1.28 -10.35 -24.64
CA PHE A 193 -1.04 -9.21 -23.75
C PHE A 193 -2.22 -8.23 -23.68
N ASP A 194 -3.11 -8.24 -24.67
CA ASP A 194 -4.33 -7.44 -24.64
C ASP A 194 -5.36 -7.95 -23.60
N TYR A 195 -5.07 -9.07 -22.93
CA TYR A 195 -5.84 -9.64 -21.81
C TYR A 195 -5.15 -9.46 -20.45
N CYS A 196 -4.03 -8.74 -20.41
CA CYS A 196 -3.19 -8.56 -19.21
C CYS A 196 -3.20 -7.09 -18.78
N VAL A 197 -3.98 -6.75 -17.75
CA VAL A 197 -4.07 -5.38 -17.23
C VAL A 197 -3.29 -5.22 -15.92
N PRO A 198 -2.23 -4.40 -15.87
CA PRO A 198 -1.52 -4.09 -14.63
C PRO A 198 -2.41 -3.30 -13.67
N ILE A 199 -2.39 -3.70 -12.40
CA ILE A 199 -3.15 -3.08 -11.32
C ILE A 199 -2.17 -2.51 -10.29
N ILE A 200 -2.37 -1.24 -9.93
CA ILE A 200 -1.65 -0.61 -8.81
C ILE A 200 -2.53 -0.62 -7.55
N GLN A 201 -1.91 -0.64 -6.37
CA GLN A 201 -2.58 -0.28 -5.12
C GLN A 201 -2.10 1.10 -4.66
N GLY A 202 -3.02 1.91 -4.13
CA GLY A 202 -2.72 3.20 -3.55
C GLY A 202 -3.92 4.13 -3.63
N TYR A 203 -3.77 5.26 -4.32
CA TYR A 203 -4.83 6.23 -4.50
C TYR A 203 -4.73 6.95 -5.84
N VAL A 204 -5.86 7.14 -6.52
CA VAL A 204 -5.97 8.05 -7.67
C VAL A 204 -7.11 9.01 -7.42
N GLY A 205 -6.79 10.31 -7.41
CA GLY A 205 -7.76 11.40 -7.32
C GLY A 205 -7.62 12.34 -8.49
N ILE A 206 -8.74 12.75 -9.10
CA ILE A 206 -8.75 13.64 -10.27
C ILE A 206 -9.74 14.78 -10.00
N ILE A 207 -9.30 16.02 -10.24
CA ILE A 207 -10.15 17.21 -10.31
C ILE A 207 -10.09 17.70 -11.76
N SER A 208 -11.24 17.69 -12.42
CA SER A 208 -11.40 18.24 -13.76
C SER A 208 -12.36 19.43 -13.69
N TYR A 209 -11.96 20.56 -14.28
CA TYR A 209 -12.86 21.69 -14.51
C TYR A 209 -13.42 21.62 -15.94
N PRO A 210 -14.74 21.74 -16.12
CA PRO A 210 -15.35 21.75 -17.45
C PRO A 210 -14.88 22.91 -18.32
N GLU A 211 -14.82 22.68 -19.63
CA GLU A 211 -14.53 23.68 -20.67
C GLU A 211 -15.38 24.93 -20.59
N SER A 212 -16.65 24.78 -20.19
CA SER A 212 -17.57 25.91 -20.06
C SER A 212 -17.13 26.96 -19.03
N LEU A 213 -16.20 26.61 -18.14
CA LEU A 213 -15.62 27.55 -17.18
C LEU A 213 -14.29 28.12 -17.65
N SER A 214 -13.74 27.70 -18.80
CA SER A 214 -12.41 28.12 -19.29
C SER A 214 -12.35 29.57 -19.79
N ASP A 215 -13.47 30.16 -20.19
CA ASP A 215 -13.50 31.60 -20.49
C ASP A 215 -13.38 32.44 -19.20
N ILE A 216 -13.86 31.89 -18.08
CA ILE A 216 -13.80 32.50 -16.74
C ILE A 216 -12.46 32.16 -16.06
N LEU A 217 -11.94 30.96 -16.31
CA LEU A 217 -10.77 30.37 -15.69
C LEU A 217 -9.69 30.21 -16.76
N LYS A 218 -8.51 30.84 -16.66
CA LYS A 218 -7.42 30.83 -17.66
C LYS A 218 -6.94 29.42 -18.11
N GLY A 219 -7.75 28.67 -18.85
CA GLY A 219 -7.50 27.31 -19.32
C GLY A 219 -8.22 26.19 -18.55
N ASN A 220 -8.42 25.07 -19.24
CA ASN A 220 -8.93 23.82 -18.66
C ASN A 220 -7.89 23.19 -17.74
N LEU A 221 -8.08 23.29 -16.44
CA LEU A 221 -7.22 22.64 -15.46
C LEU A 221 -7.73 21.22 -15.17
N VAL A 222 -6.87 20.23 -15.46
CA VAL A 222 -7.00 18.87 -14.94
C VAL A 222 -5.87 18.62 -13.95
N TYR A 223 -6.22 18.47 -12.69
CA TYR A 223 -5.30 18.11 -11.62
C TYR A 223 -5.51 16.64 -11.27
N SER A 224 -4.44 15.85 -11.23
CA SER A 224 -4.49 14.45 -10.81
C SER A 224 -3.42 14.15 -9.76
N LEU A 225 -3.75 13.28 -8.81
CA LEU A 225 -2.81 12.75 -7.83
C LEU A 225 -2.82 11.23 -7.93
N ILE A 226 -1.65 10.65 -8.21
CA ILE A 226 -1.45 9.19 -8.28
C ILE A 226 -0.48 8.80 -7.18
N SER A 227 -0.92 8.02 -6.21
CA SER A 227 -0.05 7.38 -5.21
C SER A 227 0.03 5.89 -5.50
N ARG A 228 1.24 5.38 -5.70
CA ARG A 228 1.55 3.98 -6.02
C ARG A 228 2.29 3.36 -4.84
N ARG A 229 1.71 2.34 -4.22
CA ARG A 229 2.35 1.60 -3.14
C ARG A 229 3.26 0.52 -3.72
N SER A 230 4.51 0.49 -3.26
CA SER A 230 5.47 -0.52 -3.65
C SER A 230 5.02 -1.91 -3.19
N VAL A 231 5.24 -2.93 -4.01
CA VAL A 231 5.05 -4.35 -3.66
C VAL A 231 6.20 -4.87 -2.80
N HIS A 232 7.38 -4.24 -2.88
CA HIS A 232 8.54 -4.60 -2.08
C HIS A 232 8.34 -4.26 -0.61
N ARG A 233 8.74 -5.20 0.28
CA ARG A 233 8.58 -5.09 1.73
C ARG A 233 7.17 -4.66 2.15
N THR A 234 6.17 -5.26 1.51
CA THR A 234 4.76 -5.06 1.84
C THR A 234 4.39 -5.79 3.12
N GLY A 235 3.58 -5.16 3.97
CA GLY A 235 2.98 -5.82 5.12
C GLY A 235 2.23 -4.85 6.01
N THR A 236 1.87 -5.31 7.21
CA THR A 236 1.08 -4.56 8.18
C THR A 236 1.95 -3.79 9.17
N ARG A 237 1.34 -2.80 9.84
CA ARG A 237 2.02 -1.71 10.55
C ARG A 237 3.11 -2.14 11.53
N PHE A 238 2.87 -3.12 12.41
CA PHE A 238 3.88 -3.55 13.40
C PHE A 238 4.69 -4.78 12.97
N ASN A 239 4.20 -5.51 11.97
CA ASN A 239 4.90 -6.67 11.46
C ASN A 239 5.97 -6.30 10.43
N THR A 240 5.78 -5.19 9.71
CA THR A 240 6.67 -4.77 8.62
C THR A 240 7.07 -3.31 8.78
N ARG A 241 8.28 -3.08 9.31
CA ARG A 241 8.92 -1.76 9.49
C ARG A 241 10.40 -1.82 9.14
N GLY A 242 11.00 -0.64 8.95
CA GLY A 242 12.40 -0.52 8.56
C GLY A 242 12.66 -1.04 7.15
N ILE A 243 13.90 -1.45 6.94
CA ILE A 243 14.45 -1.88 5.65
C ILE A 243 14.74 -3.39 5.63
N ASP A 244 14.69 -4.04 4.46
CA ASP A 244 15.24 -5.39 4.25
C ASP A 244 16.70 -5.34 3.79
N GLY A 245 17.32 -6.51 3.64
CA GLY A 245 18.67 -6.68 3.10
C GLY A 245 18.87 -6.22 1.66
N GLU A 246 17.79 -6.06 0.89
CA GLU A 246 17.84 -5.56 -0.49
C GLU A 246 17.78 -4.02 -0.57
N GLY A 247 17.54 -3.34 0.55
CA GLY A 247 17.43 -1.88 0.59
C GLY A 247 16.02 -1.34 0.37
N ASN A 248 15.00 -2.20 0.38
CA ASN A 248 13.60 -1.78 0.24
C ASN A 248 13.01 -1.40 1.59
N CYS A 249 12.39 -0.22 1.68
CA CYS A 249 11.73 0.24 2.89
C CYS A 249 10.29 -0.22 2.96
N ALA A 250 9.84 -0.57 4.17
CA ALA A 250 8.43 -0.84 4.44
C ALA A 250 7.55 0.39 4.12
N ASN A 251 6.33 0.14 3.67
CA ASN A 251 5.32 1.16 3.36
C ASN A 251 5.82 2.26 2.40
N THR A 252 6.63 1.88 1.40
CA THR A 252 7.11 2.82 0.38
C THR A 252 5.97 3.18 -0.58
N VAL A 253 5.72 4.47 -0.78
CA VAL A 253 4.72 5.01 -1.71
C VAL A 253 5.35 6.11 -2.56
N GLU A 254 5.21 6.00 -3.87
CA GLU A 254 5.54 7.05 -4.85
C GLU A 254 4.27 7.85 -5.12
N THR A 255 4.28 9.15 -4.83
CA THR A 255 3.15 10.05 -5.07
C THR A 255 3.53 11.03 -6.17
N GLU A 256 2.76 11.03 -7.26
CA GLU A 256 2.92 11.91 -8.41
C GLU A 256 1.72 12.85 -8.54
N GLN A 257 2.00 14.14 -8.52
CA GLN A 257 1.06 15.19 -8.91
C GLN A 257 1.20 15.43 -10.41
N LEU A 258 0.09 15.33 -11.14
CA LEU A 258 -0.02 15.66 -12.56
C LEU A 258 -0.92 16.88 -12.75
N VAL A 259 -0.51 17.76 -13.66
CA VAL A 259 -1.28 18.95 -14.04
C VAL A 259 -1.31 19.02 -15.56
N ASP A 260 -2.50 19.06 -16.15
CA ASP A 260 -2.71 19.39 -17.57
C ASP A 260 -3.46 20.72 -17.64
N ILE A 261 -2.84 21.72 -18.28
CA ILE A 261 -3.42 23.06 -18.42
C ILE A 261 -2.84 23.78 -19.63
N SER A 262 -3.70 24.33 -20.48
CA SER A 262 -3.32 25.19 -21.62
C SER A 262 -2.25 24.58 -22.55
N GLY A 263 -2.29 23.25 -22.74
CA GLY A 263 -1.29 22.53 -23.54
C GLY A 263 0.05 22.30 -22.82
N HIS A 264 0.15 22.59 -21.53
CA HIS A 264 1.30 22.26 -20.71
C HIS A 264 0.98 21.12 -19.76
N ARG A 265 1.90 20.17 -19.65
CA ARG A 265 1.82 19.05 -18.70
C ARG A 265 2.95 19.10 -17.69
N PHE A 266 2.59 19.03 -16.42
CA PHE A 266 3.56 18.96 -15.32
C PHE A 266 3.46 17.63 -14.58
N SER A 267 4.60 17.12 -14.11
CA SER A 267 4.68 16.00 -13.18
C SER A 267 5.66 16.31 -12.05
N PHE A 268 5.17 16.21 -10.81
CA PHE A 268 5.96 16.38 -9.60
C PHE A 268 5.85 15.13 -8.72
N VAL A 269 6.99 14.47 -8.50
CA VAL A 269 7.09 13.19 -7.80
C VAL A 269 7.69 13.39 -6.41
N GLN A 270 7.10 12.73 -5.42
CA GLN A 270 7.58 12.65 -4.05
C GLN A 270 7.54 11.21 -3.53
N LEU A 271 8.43 10.89 -2.61
CA LEU A 271 8.53 9.59 -1.97
C LEU A 271 8.16 9.68 -0.50
N ARG A 272 7.56 8.60 0.00
CA ARG A 272 7.40 8.36 1.43
C ARG A 272 7.72 6.90 1.73
N GLY A 273 8.27 6.62 2.90
CA GLY A 273 8.52 5.24 3.36
C GLY A 273 8.99 5.17 4.81
N SER A 274 9.17 3.96 5.33
CA SER A 274 9.78 3.75 6.65
C SER A 274 11.21 4.31 6.72
N VAL A 275 11.76 4.48 7.91
CA VAL A 275 13.16 4.88 8.09
C VAL A 275 14.07 3.81 7.45
N PRO A 276 15.01 4.17 6.55
CA PRO A 276 15.79 3.25 5.72
C PRO A 276 16.98 2.63 6.48
N ILE A 277 16.70 2.13 7.67
CA ILE A 277 17.66 1.45 8.53
C ILE A 277 16.98 0.20 9.09
N TYR A 278 17.75 -0.76 9.61
CA TYR A 278 17.21 -1.94 10.27
C TYR A 278 16.60 -1.55 11.61
N TRP A 279 15.27 -1.58 11.70
CA TRP A 279 14.54 -1.42 12.95
C TRP A 279 13.20 -2.15 12.87
N SER A 280 12.65 -2.44 14.04
CA SER A 280 11.34 -3.10 14.17
C SER A 280 10.58 -2.58 15.38
N GLN A 281 9.27 -2.77 15.37
CA GLN A 281 8.38 -2.49 16.50
C GLN A 281 7.27 -3.52 16.47
N ARG A 282 7.51 -4.69 17.08
CA ARG A 282 6.62 -5.84 17.01
C ARG A 282 5.42 -5.71 17.97
N PRO A 283 4.24 -6.22 17.60
CA PRO A 283 3.08 -6.21 18.48
C PRO A 283 3.29 -7.15 19.67
N ASN A 284 2.91 -6.71 20.87
CA ASN A 284 3.05 -7.45 22.13
C ASN A 284 1.93 -7.12 23.13
N LEU A 285 0.71 -6.86 22.63
CA LEU A 285 -0.43 -6.29 23.36
C LEU A 285 -0.22 -4.89 23.96
N ARG A 286 0.99 -4.33 24.02
CA ARG A 286 1.16 -2.96 24.48
C ARG A 286 0.60 -1.98 23.45
N TYR A 287 -0.03 -0.91 23.92
CA TYR A 287 -0.57 0.13 23.03
C TYR A 287 0.50 0.77 22.14
N LYS A 288 1.72 0.95 22.68
CA LYS A 288 2.91 1.38 21.94
C LYS A 288 4.08 0.43 22.27
N PRO A 289 4.33 -0.58 21.41
CA PRO A 289 5.47 -1.47 21.61
C PRO A 289 6.82 -0.75 21.51
N ALA A 290 7.91 -1.39 21.92
CA ALA A 290 9.22 -0.75 21.88
C ALA A 290 9.83 -0.71 20.47
N VAL A 291 10.55 0.36 20.15
CA VAL A 291 11.37 0.45 18.93
C VAL A 291 12.69 -0.25 19.20
N LEU A 292 13.00 -1.26 18.39
CA LEU A 292 14.24 -2.03 18.46
C LEU A 292 15.10 -1.76 17.21
N LEU A 293 16.29 -1.21 17.41
CA LEU A 293 17.29 -1.04 16.36
C LEU A 293 18.01 -2.37 16.10
N GLY A 294 18.33 -2.66 14.84
CA GLY A 294 19.06 -3.87 14.46
C GLY A 294 18.33 -5.18 14.78
N GLY A 295 16.99 -5.15 14.94
CA GLY A 295 16.19 -6.31 15.35
C GLY A 295 16.21 -7.50 14.37
N SER A 296 15.18 -8.35 14.38
CA SER A 296 15.18 -9.67 13.70
C SER A 296 15.58 -9.69 12.21
N GLN A 297 15.53 -8.53 11.55
CA GLN A 297 15.84 -8.34 10.14
C GLN A 297 17.35 -8.24 9.88
N LEU A 298 18.09 -7.69 10.84
CA LEU A 298 19.54 -7.71 10.80
C LEU A 298 20.04 -9.13 11.01
N SER A 299 19.45 -9.87 11.97
CA SER A 299 19.79 -11.27 12.17
C SER A 299 19.42 -12.14 10.97
N SER A 300 18.27 -11.94 10.30
CA SER A 300 17.95 -12.67 9.05
C SER A 300 18.88 -12.31 7.89
N SER A 301 19.29 -11.04 7.77
CA SER A 301 20.25 -10.62 6.74
C SER A 301 21.67 -11.14 7.01
N ILE A 302 22.07 -11.25 8.28
CA ILE A 302 23.38 -11.74 8.71
C ILE A 302 23.43 -13.27 8.82
N THR A 303 22.32 -14.01 8.91
CA THR A 303 22.36 -15.49 8.96
C THR A 303 23.06 -16.14 7.77
N HIS A 304 23.26 -15.42 6.66
CA HIS A 304 24.11 -15.86 5.54
C HIS A 304 25.63 -15.63 5.75
N SER A 305 26.02 -14.91 6.80
CA SER A 305 27.39 -14.66 7.23
C SER A 305 27.61 -15.32 8.61
N PRO A 306 28.01 -16.60 8.66
CA PRO A 306 28.00 -17.42 9.88
C PRO A 306 28.98 -17.02 11.00
N ASN A 307 29.61 -15.84 10.94
CA ASN A 307 30.74 -15.47 11.80
C ASN A 307 30.53 -14.22 12.69
N LEU A 308 29.32 -13.67 12.80
CA LEU A 308 29.07 -12.51 13.67
C LEU A 308 28.21 -12.90 14.88
N THR A 309 28.79 -12.79 16.07
CA THR A 309 28.07 -12.91 17.35
C THR A 309 27.19 -11.68 17.60
N ASP A 310 26.08 -11.81 18.36
CA ASP A 310 25.18 -10.69 18.71
C ASP A 310 25.95 -9.48 19.30
N ASN A 311 27.03 -9.73 20.04
CA ASN A 311 27.90 -8.68 20.58
C ASN A 311 28.68 -7.93 19.50
N GLU A 312 29.15 -8.61 18.45
CA GLU A 312 29.83 -7.98 17.32
C GLU A 312 28.84 -7.20 16.46
N ILE A 313 27.62 -7.71 16.29
CA ILE A 313 26.53 -7.00 15.61
C ILE A 313 26.23 -5.70 16.35
N GLY A 314 26.12 -5.73 17.68
CA GLY A 314 25.90 -4.52 18.49
C GLY A 314 27.01 -3.49 18.33
N LYS A 315 28.28 -3.92 18.30
CA LYS A 315 29.44 -3.03 18.11
C LYS A 315 29.51 -2.42 16.70
N ASN A 316 29.12 -3.18 15.67
CA ASN A 316 29.17 -2.75 14.28
C ASN A 316 27.85 -2.18 13.75
N LEU A 317 26.83 -2.05 14.60
CA LEU A 317 25.48 -1.67 14.19
C LEU A 317 25.48 -0.36 13.38
N GLU A 318 26.15 0.68 13.86
CA GLU A 318 26.20 1.99 13.18
C GLU A 318 26.75 1.88 11.75
N ALA A 319 27.84 1.12 11.56
CA ALA A 319 28.43 0.90 10.24
C ALA A 319 27.48 0.11 9.33
N ILE A 320 26.78 -0.90 9.87
CA ILE A 320 25.80 -1.68 9.11
C ILE A 320 24.61 -0.79 8.70
N GLN A 321 24.12 0.05 9.60
CA GLN A 321 23.03 1.00 9.31
C GLN A 321 23.44 2.02 8.25
N ALA A 322 24.66 2.55 8.31
CA ALA A 322 25.19 3.46 7.30
C ALA A 322 25.32 2.77 5.92
N ASN A 323 25.74 1.50 5.89
CA ASN A 323 25.86 0.75 4.65
C ASN A 323 24.51 0.49 3.98
N ILE A 324 23.49 0.04 4.73
CA ILE A 324 22.17 -0.20 4.15
C ILE A 324 21.48 1.11 3.75
N ALA A 325 21.68 2.19 4.50
CA ALA A 325 21.19 3.51 4.11
C ALA A 325 21.84 3.97 2.79
N ARG A 326 23.16 3.78 2.63
CA ARG A 326 23.86 4.08 1.38
C ARG A 326 23.30 3.29 0.19
N GLN A 327 23.10 1.98 0.36
CA GLN A 327 22.49 1.13 -0.67
C GLN A 327 21.09 1.63 -1.05
N HIS A 328 20.25 1.93 -0.06
CA HIS A 328 18.91 2.47 -0.29
C HIS A 328 18.93 3.74 -1.15
N PHE A 329 19.75 4.73 -0.76
CA PHE A 329 19.81 6.01 -1.47
C PHE A 329 20.47 5.87 -2.83
N HIS A 330 21.48 5.00 -2.99
CA HIS A 330 22.04 4.67 -4.29
C HIS A 330 20.95 4.15 -5.25
N SER A 331 20.12 3.21 -4.81
CA SER A 331 19.04 2.69 -5.64
C SER A 331 17.97 3.74 -5.95
N LEU A 332 17.62 4.61 -5.01
CA LEU A 332 16.69 5.71 -5.30
C LEU A 332 17.26 6.68 -6.36
N ILE A 333 18.52 7.08 -6.21
CA ILE A 333 19.15 8.09 -7.07
C ILE A 333 19.40 7.52 -8.47
N TYR A 334 20.03 6.36 -8.54
CA TYR A 334 20.63 5.82 -9.76
C TYR A 334 19.79 4.72 -10.40
N ASP A 335 19.43 3.68 -9.65
CA ASP A 335 18.72 2.52 -10.21
C ASP A 335 17.28 2.89 -10.63
N TYR A 336 16.63 3.74 -9.83
CA TYR A 336 15.24 4.14 -10.03
C TYR A 336 15.07 5.53 -10.64
N GLY A 337 16.16 6.28 -10.79
CA GLY A 337 16.17 7.57 -11.48
C GLY A 337 15.39 8.69 -10.79
N TYR A 338 15.24 8.66 -9.46
CA TYR A 338 14.61 9.77 -8.73
C TYR A 338 15.53 10.98 -8.58
N GLY A 339 16.83 10.83 -8.89
CA GLY A 339 17.82 11.89 -8.75
C GLY A 339 18.09 12.23 -7.28
N ARG A 340 18.56 13.45 -7.04
CA ARG A 340 18.99 13.90 -5.70
C ARG A 340 17.88 13.75 -4.65
N GLN A 341 18.20 13.25 -3.47
CA GLN A 341 17.23 13.00 -2.41
C GLN A 341 17.26 14.09 -1.33
N THR A 342 16.12 14.72 -1.07
CA THR A 342 15.93 15.58 0.12
C THR A 342 15.09 14.83 1.14
N ILE A 343 15.73 14.34 2.21
CA ILE A 343 15.08 13.62 3.29
C ILE A 343 14.36 14.60 4.21
N ILE A 344 13.10 14.32 4.51
CA ILE A 344 12.31 15.05 5.51
C ILE A 344 11.94 14.08 6.63
N ASN A 345 12.72 14.12 7.72
CA ASN A 345 12.49 13.27 8.88
C ASN A 345 11.56 13.95 9.90
N LEU A 346 10.33 13.46 10.00
CA LEU A 346 9.26 13.99 10.86
C LEU A 346 9.07 13.16 12.15
N LEU A 347 10.11 12.48 12.60
CA LEU A 347 10.12 11.76 13.87
C LEU A 347 10.15 12.72 15.07
N ASP A 348 9.50 12.33 16.16
CA ASP A 348 9.52 13.08 17.40
C ASP A 348 10.94 13.02 18.01
N GLN A 349 11.49 14.16 18.43
CA GLN A 349 12.82 14.21 19.04
C GLN A 349 12.80 13.84 20.54
N LYS A 350 11.63 13.43 21.06
CA LYS A 350 11.42 12.96 22.43
C LYS A 350 10.82 11.56 22.45
N GLY A 351 10.99 10.86 23.57
CA GLY A 351 10.42 9.53 23.77
C GLY A 351 11.06 8.46 22.88
N MET A 352 10.26 7.47 22.50
CA MET A 352 10.72 6.26 21.79
C MET A 352 11.27 6.53 20.38
N GLU A 353 10.82 7.61 19.73
CA GLU A 353 11.24 7.98 18.36
C GLU A 353 12.65 8.62 18.34
N ARG A 354 13.13 9.15 19.47
CA ARG A 354 14.42 9.86 19.55
C ARG A 354 15.59 8.98 19.12
N ASN A 355 15.67 7.77 19.65
CA ASN A 355 16.78 6.86 19.36
C ASN A 355 16.78 6.44 17.88
N LEU A 356 15.57 6.25 17.31
CA LEU A 356 15.41 5.96 15.89
C LEU A 356 15.82 7.15 15.00
N GLY A 357 15.40 8.36 15.38
CA GLY A 357 15.78 9.58 14.67
C GLY A 357 17.29 9.85 14.72
N HIS A 358 17.91 9.62 15.87
CA HIS A 358 19.36 9.75 16.05
C HIS A 358 20.11 8.70 15.21
N ALA A 359 19.73 7.42 15.28
CA ALA A 359 20.34 6.37 14.49
C ALA A 359 20.20 6.64 12.98
N TYR A 360 19.07 7.20 12.54
CA TYR A 360 18.90 7.58 11.14
C TYR A 360 19.82 8.72 10.73
N ALA A 361 19.93 9.77 11.55
CA ALA A 361 20.84 10.87 11.31
C ALA A 361 22.30 10.39 11.19
N MET A 362 22.73 9.49 12.09
CA MET A 362 24.07 8.89 12.03
C MET A 362 24.28 8.02 10.80
N ALA A 363 23.26 7.27 10.36
CA ALA A 363 23.36 6.42 9.17
C ALA A 363 23.48 7.22 7.86
N VAL A 364 22.91 8.43 7.78
CA VAL A 364 22.97 9.26 6.56
C VAL A 364 24.12 10.27 6.57
N LEU A 365 24.71 10.56 7.73
CA LEU A 365 25.84 11.49 7.85
C LEU A 365 27.01 11.19 6.89
N PRO A 366 27.37 9.92 6.60
CA PRO A 366 28.46 9.60 5.67
C PRO A 366 28.10 9.67 4.18
N LEU A 367 26.87 10.05 3.82
CA LEU A 367 26.43 10.16 2.42
C LEU A 367 26.88 11.51 1.82
N ASP A 368 27.05 11.57 0.50
CA ASP A 368 27.43 12.82 -0.17
C ASP A 368 26.29 13.85 -0.05
N GLU A 369 26.57 15.01 0.56
CA GLU A 369 25.63 16.11 0.72
C GLU A 369 25.10 16.67 -0.63
N LYS A 370 25.85 16.47 -1.72
CA LYS A 370 25.42 16.81 -3.08
C LYS A 370 24.33 15.87 -3.58
N GLU A 371 24.30 14.63 -3.11
CA GLU A 371 23.33 13.61 -3.49
C GLU A 371 22.16 13.49 -2.51
N VAL A 372 22.42 13.69 -1.22
CA VAL A 372 21.46 13.48 -0.14
C VAL A 372 21.50 14.64 0.84
N LYS A 373 20.37 15.33 1.01
CA LYS A 373 20.19 16.34 2.06
C LYS A 373 19.31 15.79 3.16
N TYR A 374 19.70 15.96 4.41
CA TYR A 374 18.91 15.55 5.57
C TYR A 374 18.33 16.74 6.31
N GLU A 375 17.00 16.81 6.38
CA GLU A 375 16.25 17.81 7.16
C GLU A 375 15.41 17.10 8.22
N SER A 376 15.69 17.36 9.49
CA SER A 376 14.88 16.84 10.62
C SER A 376 13.97 17.92 11.18
N PHE A 377 12.68 17.62 11.35
CA PHE A 377 11.70 18.56 11.88
C PHE A 377 10.78 17.86 12.89
N ASP A 378 10.88 18.27 14.17
CA ASP A 378 10.04 17.73 15.25
C ASP A 378 8.60 18.25 15.10
N PHE A 379 7.80 17.54 14.33
CA PHE A 379 6.43 17.93 14.01
C PHE A 379 5.57 18.14 15.26
N HIS A 380 5.71 17.32 16.30
CA HIS A 380 4.89 17.46 17.52
C HIS A 380 5.31 18.65 18.38
N ARG A 381 6.61 18.91 18.50
CA ARG A 381 7.11 20.07 19.25
C ARG A 381 6.80 21.37 18.53
N GLU A 382 7.06 21.42 17.23
CA GLU A 382 6.91 22.63 16.43
C GLU A 382 5.42 22.91 16.19
N CYS A 383 4.64 21.91 15.78
CA CYS A 383 3.23 22.02 15.43
C CYS A 383 2.30 21.46 16.52
N GLY A 384 2.52 21.83 17.78
CA GLY A 384 1.55 21.60 18.86
C GLY A 384 0.15 22.14 18.51
N SER A 385 -0.87 21.91 19.34
CA SER A 385 -2.31 22.07 18.99
C SER A 385 -2.70 23.37 18.26
N THR A 386 -1.94 24.46 18.39
CA THR A 386 -2.23 25.78 17.81
C THR A 386 -1.12 26.43 16.97
N ARG A 387 0.09 25.86 16.85
CA ARG A 387 1.28 26.54 16.25
C ARG A 387 1.67 25.99 14.85
N TRP A 388 0.73 26.06 13.92
CA TRP A 388 0.88 25.53 12.56
C TRP A 388 1.65 26.46 11.61
N ASP A 389 1.76 27.73 11.98
CA ASP A 389 2.63 28.74 11.36
C ASP A 389 4.07 28.25 11.21
N ARG A 390 4.54 27.38 12.13
CA ARG A 390 5.87 26.78 12.08
C ARG A 390 6.11 25.83 10.92
N LEU A 391 5.07 25.31 10.27
CA LEU A 391 5.27 24.60 9.00
C LEU A 391 5.80 25.53 7.90
N GLY A 392 5.57 26.85 8.03
CA GLY A 392 6.22 27.84 7.16
C GLY A 392 7.73 27.85 7.31
N ILE A 393 8.27 27.67 8.53
CA ILE A 393 9.72 27.57 8.77
C ILE A 393 10.29 26.35 8.03
N LEU A 394 9.60 25.21 8.09
CA LEU A 394 10.01 24.03 7.33
C LEU A 394 9.97 24.32 5.83
N LEU A 395 8.93 24.97 5.32
CA LEU A 395 8.85 25.34 3.90
C LEU A 395 9.98 26.29 3.48
N GLU A 396 10.40 27.23 4.33
CA GLU A 396 11.51 28.14 4.02
C GLU A 396 12.79 27.37 3.70
N HIS A 397 13.05 26.25 4.38
CA HIS A 397 14.21 25.39 4.12
C HIS A 397 14.03 24.46 2.91
N LEU A 398 12.79 24.05 2.62
CA LEU A 398 12.48 23.09 1.56
C LEU A 398 12.24 23.74 0.19
N ILE A 399 11.73 24.97 0.14
CA ILE A 399 11.43 25.67 -1.11
C ILE A 399 12.68 25.85 -2.00
N PRO A 400 13.85 26.26 -1.48
CA PRO A 400 15.08 26.30 -2.29
C PRO A 400 15.40 24.96 -2.95
N GLU A 401 15.17 23.84 -2.24
CA GLU A 401 15.37 22.51 -2.80
C GLU A 401 14.33 22.15 -3.85
N LEU A 402 13.07 22.55 -3.66
CA LEU A 402 11.96 22.33 -4.61
C LEU A 402 12.23 23.06 -5.93
N LEU A 403 12.65 24.33 -5.85
CA LEU A 403 12.98 25.13 -7.01
C LEU A 403 14.23 24.57 -7.73
N ARG A 404 15.23 24.10 -6.96
CA ARG A 404 16.44 23.47 -7.50
C ARG A 404 16.14 22.13 -8.17
N SER A 405 15.27 21.30 -7.58
CA SER A 405 14.89 19.99 -8.14
C SER A 405 13.99 20.11 -9.36
N LYS A 406 13.33 21.26 -9.52
CA LYS A 406 12.31 21.51 -10.55
C LYS A 406 11.19 20.44 -10.49
N GLN A 407 10.45 20.35 -11.57
CA GLN A 407 9.48 19.28 -11.85
C GLN A 407 9.58 18.96 -13.35
N LEU A 408 8.95 17.88 -13.81
CA LEU A 408 8.83 17.66 -15.25
C LEU A 408 7.88 18.70 -15.84
N HIS A 409 8.26 19.30 -16.96
CA HIS A 409 7.41 20.19 -17.75
C HIS A 409 7.51 19.78 -19.23
N ILE A 410 6.36 19.44 -19.81
CA ILE A 410 6.21 19.14 -21.24
C ILE A 410 5.27 20.17 -21.86
N ASP A 411 5.72 20.80 -22.94
CA ASP A 411 4.88 21.66 -23.78
C ASP A 411 4.29 20.84 -24.93
N MET A 412 2.99 20.56 -24.84
CA MET A 412 2.22 19.83 -25.84
C MET A 412 1.90 20.67 -27.07
N ASN A 413 1.95 22.01 -26.97
CA ASN A 413 1.72 22.90 -28.10
C ASN A 413 2.88 22.83 -29.11
N ASN A 414 4.09 22.55 -28.63
CA ASN A 414 5.29 22.40 -29.44
C ASN A 414 5.72 20.93 -29.58
N SER A 415 4.90 20.09 -30.22
CA SER A 415 5.23 18.68 -30.49
C SER A 415 5.63 17.85 -29.25
N ALA A 416 5.03 18.14 -28.09
CA ALA A 416 5.34 17.46 -26.82
C ALA A 416 6.82 17.59 -26.40
N THR A 417 7.44 18.75 -26.59
CA THR A 417 8.83 19.01 -26.17
C THR A 417 8.96 19.04 -24.65
N ILE A 418 9.98 18.36 -24.12
CA ILE A 418 10.32 18.40 -22.69
C ILE A 418 11.14 19.67 -22.43
N ILE A 419 10.59 20.60 -21.66
CA ILE A 419 11.24 21.87 -21.28
C ILE A 419 12.16 21.66 -20.09
N THR A 420 11.65 21.03 -19.02
CA THR A 420 12.42 20.73 -17.82
C THR A 420 12.13 19.32 -17.32
N ARG A 421 13.09 18.75 -16.60
CA ARG A 421 12.97 17.47 -15.89
C ARG A 421 13.14 17.71 -14.39
N GLN A 422 12.46 16.90 -13.60
CA GLN A 422 12.69 16.81 -12.17
C GLN A 422 14.01 16.08 -11.91
N THR A 423 14.98 16.75 -11.28
CA THR A 423 16.33 16.21 -11.02
C THR A 423 16.55 15.80 -9.56
N GLY A 424 15.51 15.88 -8.74
CA GLY A 424 15.52 15.39 -7.36
C GLY A 424 14.14 15.27 -6.75
N THR A 425 14.01 14.46 -5.71
CA THR A 425 12.75 14.18 -5.03
C THR A 425 12.86 14.35 -3.53
N PHE A 426 11.73 14.68 -2.91
CA PHE A 426 11.59 14.67 -1.46
C PHE A 426 11.22 13.27 -0.97
N ARG A 427 11.96 12.76 0.02
CA ARG A 427 11.66 11.51 0.71
C ARG A 427 11.26 11.81 2.15
N SER A 428 9.96 11.77 2.41
CA SER A 428 9.42 12.03 3.75
C SER A 428 9.26 10.74 4.55
N ASN A 429 9.57 10.79 5.85
CA ASN A 429 9.28 9.70 6.77
C ASN A 429 8.75 10.22 8.10
N CYS A 430 7.89 9.42 8.72
CA CYS A 430 7.58 9.52 10.15
C CYS A 430 7.49 8.10 10.71
N ILE A 431 7.07 7.94 11.97
CA ILE A 431 7.08 6.61 12.60
C ILE A 431 6.25 5.57 11.83
N ASP A 432 5.07 5.96 11.34
CA ASP A 432 4.19 5.12 10.53
C ASP A 432 4.23 5.47 9.03
N CYS A 433 4.79 6.63 8.70
CA CYS A 433 4.75 7.24 7.37
C CYS A 433 3.34 7.52 6.82
N LEU A 434 2.38 7.83 7.70
CA LEU A 434 0.96 8.05 7.35
C LEU A 434 0.54 9.53 7.45
N ASP A 435 0.37 10.03 8.67
CA ASP A 435 -0.36 11.29 8.89
C ASP A 435 0.53 12.53 8.66
N ARG A 436 1.70 12.59 9.32
CA ARG A 436 2.63 13.76 9.27
C ARG A 436 3.21 13.98 7.86
N THR A 437 3.55 12.88 7.18
CA THR A 437 4.12 12.91 5.82
C THR A 437 3.12 13.43 4.80
N ASN A 438 1.85 13.07 4.91
CA ASN A 438 0.82 13.55 4.01
C ASN A 438 0.62 15.06 4.07
N VAL A 439 0.67 15.64 5.28
CA VAL A 439 0.59 17.10 5.46
C VAL A 439 1.72 17.79 4.71
N VAL A 440 2.97 17.42 4.99
CA VAL A 440 4.15 18.06 4.36
C VAL A 440 4.17 17.84 2.84
N GLN A 441 3.88 16.62 2.37
CA GLN A 441 3.82 16.34 0.93
C GLN A 441 2.72 17.12 0.22
N SER A 442 1.56 17.34 0.87
CA SER A 442 0.49 18.18 0.31
C SER A 442 0.92 19.64 0.16
N MET A 443 1.70 20.16 1.12
CA MET A 443 2.21 21.53 1.07
C MET A 443 3.25 21.71 -0.04
N LEU A 444 4.20 20.78 -0.16
CA LEU A 444 5.18 20.78 -1.26
C LEU A 444 4.50 20.66 -2.63
N SER A 445 3.45 19.85 -2.73
CA SER A 445 2.67 19.70 -3.96
C SER A 445 1.95 20.99 -4.36
N TRP A 446 1.41 21.72 -3.37
CA TRP A 446 0.84 23.05 -3.62
C TRP A 446 1.91 24.04 -4.11
N CYS A 447 3.08 24.07 -3.49
CA CYS A 447 4.19 24.92 -3.93
C CYS A 447 4.65 24.56 -5.36
N ALA A 448 4.73 23.26 -5.69
CA ALA A 448 5.07 22.81 -7.05
C ALA A 448 4.00 23.22 -8.07
N LEU A 449 2.72 23.19 -7.68
CA LEU A 449 1.62 23.65 -8.52
C LEU A 449 1.68 25.16 -8.77
N GLU A 450 1.92 25.97 -7.74
CA GLU A 450 2.13 27.42 -7.90
C GLU A 450 3.34 27.71 -8.79
N GLN A 451 4.44 26.98 -8.61
CA GLN A 451 5.62 27.12 -9.45
C GLN A 451 5.31 26.81 -10.92
N ALA A 452 4.53 25.76 -11.20
CA ALA A 452 4.08 25.44 -12.55
C ALA A 452 3.27 26.61 -13.15
N MET A 453 2.33 27.18 -12.39
CA MET A 453 1.52 28.32 -12.86
C MET A 453 2.35 29.59 -13.08
N ILE A 454 3.39 29.82 -12.28
CA ILE A 454 4.34 30.93 -12.47
C ILE A 454 5.15 30.73 -13.75
N GLU A 455 5.64 29.51 -13.97
CA GLU A 455 6.47 29.17 -15.13
C GLU A 455 5.75 29.40 -16.47
N ILE A 456 4.45 29.16 -16.54
CA ILE A 456 3.62 29.41 -17.73
C ILE A 456 2.93 30.77 -17.73
N GLY A 457 3.26 31.66 -16.78
CA GLY A 457 2.77 33.04 -16.74
C GLY A 457 1.31 33.21 -16.32
N ILE A 458 0.66 32.16 -15.82
CA ILE A 458 -0.71 32.24 -15.27
C ILE A 458 -0.71 32.99 -13.92
N LEU A 459 0.29 32.74 -13.09
CA LEU A 459 0.53 33.37 -11.80
C LEU A 459 1.79 34.24 -11.85
N GLN A 460 1.86 35.28 -11.01
CA GLN A 460 3.05 36.14 -10.87
C GLN A 460 3.59 36.07 -9.45
N GLY A 461 4.88 36.35 -9.28
CA GLY A 461 5.55 36.39 -7.98
C GLY A 461 6.31 35.10 -7.64
N THR A 462 6.37 34.76 -6.35
CA THR A 462 7.04 33.54 -5.86
C THR A 462 6.04 32.59 -5.23
N VAL A 463 6.39 31.31 -5.15
CA VAL A 463 5.62 30.31 -4.41
C VAL A 463 5.33 30.73 -2.96
N SER A 464 4.15 30.35 -2.48
CA SER A 464 3.68 30.60 -1.12
C SER A 464 4.51 29.81 -0.11
N ARG A 465 4.71 30.41 1.08
CA ARG A 465 5.49 29.82 2.19
C ARG A 465 4.63 29.51 3.43
N THR A 466 3.30 29.51 3.30
CA THR A 466 2.39 29.30 4.43
C THR A 466 1.63 27.97 4.30
N ALA A 467 1.28 27.37 5.44
CA ALA A 467 0.57 26.09 5.47
C ALA A 467 -0.88 26.16 4.94
N ASP A 468 -1.49 27.35 4.98
CA ASP A 468 -2.85 27.60 4.55
C ASP A 468 -2.95 28.12 3.10
N ALA A 469 -1.83 28.19 2.38
CA ALA A 469 -1.73 28.71 1.01
C ALA A 469 -2.77 28.10 0.05
N SER A 470 -3.11 26.82 0.23
CA SER A 470 -4.18 26.16 -0.55
C SER A 470 -5.54 26.86 -0.48
N THR A 471 -5.78 27.72 0.50
CA THR A 471 -7.04 28.45 0.70
C THR A 471 -6.89 29.97 0.76
N THR A 472 -5.67 30.48 0.80
CA THR A 472 -5.38 31.91 0.97
C THR A 472 -4.48 32.49 -0.14
N SER A 473 -3.79 31.64 -0.91
CA SER A 473 -2.88 32.09 -1.97
C SER A 473 -3.63 32.65 -3.18
N PRO A 474 -2.98 33.48 -4.02
CA PRO A 474 -3.54 33.94 -5.28
C PRO A 474 -4.01 32.79 -6.19
N LEU A 475 -3.31 31.63 -6.18
CA LEU A 475 -3.72 30.44 -6.91
C LEU A 475 -5.10 29.93 -6.46
N SER A 476 -5.35 29.92 -5.15
CA SER A 476 -6.65 29.50 -4.60
C SER A 476 -7.79 30.43 -4.99
N HIS A 477 -7.49 31.72 -5.20
CA HIS A 477 -8.45 32.72 -5.67
C HIS A 477 -8.67 32.67 -7.18
N LEU A 478 -7.65 32.28 -7.96
CA LEU A 478 -7.75 32.12 -9.41
C LEU A 478 -8.74 31.02 -9.81
N TRP A 479 -8.80 29.94 -9.03
CA TRP A 479 -9.78 28.86 -9.20
C TRP A 479 -10.63 28.68 -7.93
N PRO A 480 -11.75 29.41 -7.79
CA PRO A 480 -12.61 29.30 -6.62
C PRO A 480 -13.03 27.87 -6.31
N GLY A 481 -12.82 27.46 -5.05
CA GLY A 481 -13.13 26.11 -4.56
C GLY A 481 -12.09 25.02 -4.92
N PHE A 482 -11.12 25.29 -5.80
CA PHE A 482 -10.07 24.34 -6.13
C PHE A 482 -9.24 23.96 -4.91
N GLY A 483 -8.84 24.95 -4.11
CA GLY A 483 -8.13 24.74 -2.85
C GLY A 483 -8.78 23.74 -1.91
N LEU A 484 -10.11 23.78 -1.78
CA LEU A 484 -10.87 22.85 -0.96
C LEU A 484 -10.90 21.44 -1.56
N ARG A 485 -11.03 21.33 -2.89
CA ARG A 485 -10.97 20.04 -3.60
C ARG A 485 -9.57 19.42 -3.52
N PHE A 486 -8.52 20.22 -3.64
CA PHE A 486 -7.13 19.82 -3.47
C PHE A 486 -6.91 19.23 -2.06
N LYS A 487 -7.34 19.95 -1.03
CA LYS A 487 -7.32 19.48 0.37
C LYS A 487 -8.07 18.16 0.54
N SER A 488 -9.24 18.03 -0.09
CA SER A 488 -10.04 16.80 -0.07
C SER A 488 -9.31 15.61 -0.72
N ILE A 489 -8.69 15.81 -1.89
CA ILE A 489 -7.88 14.77 -2.56
C ILE A 489 -6.71 14.33 -1.69
N TRP A 490 -5.98 15.25 -1.07
CA TRP A 490 -4.87 14.92 -0.19
C TRP A 490 -5.31 14.25 1.12
N ALA A 491 -6.47 14.61 1.65
CA ALA A 491 -7.06 13.92 2.80
C ALA A 491 -7.44 12.47 2.43
N ASN A 492 -8.11 12.27 1.28
CA ASN A 492 -8.42 10.94 0.78
C ASN A 492 -7.15 10.11 0.55
N ASN A 493 -6.12 10.70 -0.06
CA ASN A 493 -4.83 10.04 -0.24
C ASN A 493 -4.26 9.50 1.08
N ALA A 494 -4.32 10.29 2.15
CA ALA A 494 -3.92 9.85 3.48
C ALA A 494 -4.76 8.65 3.95
N ASP A 495 -6.08 8.73 3.81
CA ASP A 495 -7.01 7.67 4.23
C ASP A 495 -6.73 6.35 3.52
N TYR A 496 -6.53 6.35 2.20
CA TYR A 496 -6.22 5.13 1.45
C TYR A 496 -4.86 4.55 1.86
N CYS A 497 -3.81 5.37 1.95
CA CYS A 497 -2.48 4.91 2.39
C CYS A 497 -2.54 4.31 3.81
N SER A 498 -3.31 4.94 4.72
CA SER A 498 -3.50 4.45 6.08
C SER A 498 -4.31 3.16 6.13
N LEU A 499 -5.41 3.07 5.38
CA LEU A 499 -6.28 1.90 5.36
C LEU A 499 -5.53 0.66 4.85
N GLN A 500 -4.67 0.84 3.85
CA GLN A 500 -3.88 -0.23 3.24
C GLN A 500 -2.77 -0.74 4.18
N TYR A 501 -2.19 0.14 4.99
CA TYR A 501 -1.06 -0.20 5.88
C TYR A 501 -1.48 -0.55 7.32
N ALA A 502 -2.38 0.24 7.92
CA ALA A 502 -2.82 0.14 9.32
C ALA A 502 -4.26 -0.37 9.47
N GLY A 503 -5.00 -0.57 8.37
CA GLY A 503 -6.36 -1.11 8.39
C GLY A 503 -7.45 -0.14 8.84
N THR A 504 -7.12 1.13 9.07
CA THR A 504 -8.09 2.20 9.36
C THR A 504 -7.80 3.44 8.52
N PRO A 505 -8.77 4.35 8.33
CA PRO A 505 -8.51 5.70 7.82
C PRO A 505 -7.38 6.42 8.58
N ALA A 506 -6.83 7.47 7.96
CA ALA A 506 -5.76 8.25 8.54
C ALA A 506 -6.27 9.06 9.74
N LEU A 507 -5.38 9.33 10.69
CA LEU A 507 -5.72 10.23 11.78
C LEU A 507 -5.49 11.65 11.27
N LYS A 508 -6.18 12.63 11.86
CA LYS A 508 -5.96 14.05 11.55
C LYS A 508 -6.32 14.49 10.12
N THR A 509 -7.16 13.73 9.42
CA THR A 509 -7.64 14.14 8.09
C THR A 509 -8.53 15.38 8.14
N ASP A 510 -9.17 15.65 9.27
CA ASP A 510 -9.93 16.89 9.51
C ASP A 510 -9.07 18.14 9.33
N PHE A 511 -7.80 18.07 9.74
CA PHE A 511 -6.82 19.14 9.51
C PHE A 511 -6.47 19.29 8.03
N THR A 512 -6.20 18.18 7.32
CA THR A 512 -5.91 18.27 5.88
C THR A 512 -7.12 18.82 5.11
N ARG A 513 -8.33 18.42 5.52
CA ARG A 513 -9.59 18.83 4.86
C ARG A 513 -10.01 20.26 5.17
N THR A 514 -9.87 20.72 6.42
CA THR A 514 -10.41 22.01 6.88
C THR A 514 -9.36 23.02 7.32
N GLY A 515 -8.11 22.61 7.51
CA GLY A 515 -7.05 23.41 8.11
C GLY A 515 -7.17 23.59 9.63
N LYS A 516 -8.20 23.03 10.28
CA LYS A 516 -8.43 23.12 11.73
C LYS A 516 -8.78 21.75 12.32
N ARG A 517 -8.55 21.60 13.63
CA ARG A 517 -9.00 20.42 14.39
C ARG A 517 -10.43 20.61 14.85
N THR A 518 -11.27 19.61 14.60
CA THR A 518 -12.68 19.58 15.02
C THR A 518 -12.86 18.60 16.18
N PHE A 519 -13.79 18.90 17.10
CA PHE A 519 -14.08 17.99 18.22
C PHE A 519 -14.51 16.60 17.73
N TYR A 520 -15.35 16.55 16.69
CA TYR A 520 -15.74 15.29 16.02
C TYR A 520 -14.54 14.55 15.43
N GLY A 521 -13.59 15.25 14.80
CA GLY A 521 -12.34 14.68 14.29
C GLY A 521 -11.48 14.05 15.40
N ILE A 522 -11.38 14.70 16.56
CA ILE A 522 -10.65 14.16 17.73
C ILE A 522 -11.31 12.89 18.26
N LEU A 523 -12.65 12.85 18.34
CA LEU A 523 -13.39 11.66 18.77
C LEU A 523 -13.18 10.49 17.79
N MET A 524 -13.27 10.75 16.48
CA MET A 524 -13.01 9.74 15.45
C MET A 524 -11.56 9.26 15.45
N ASP A 525 -10.60 10.15 15.66
CA ASP A 525 -9.18 9.78 15.83
C ASP A 525 -9.01 8.80 17.01
N GLY A 526 -9.73 9.02 18.12
CA GLY A 526 -9.76 8.13 19.28
C GLY A 526 -10.36 6.76 18.97
N TYR A 527 -11.51 6.74 18.30
CA TYR A 527 -12.16 5.50 17.85
C TYR A 527 -11.27 4.68 16.92
N TYR A 528 -10.69 5.30 15.89
CA TYR A 528 -9.77 4.61 14.98
C TYR A 528 -8.48 4.17 15.66
N SER A 529 -8.02 4.88 16.69
CA SER A 529 -6.86 4.42 17.48
C SER A 529 -7.14 3.11 18.23
N ILE A 530 -8.36 2.92 18.72
CA ILE A 530 -8.79 1.65 19.36
C ILE A 530 -8.89 0.54 18.31
N ILE A 531 -9.47 0.81 17.13
CA ILE A 531 -9.52 -0.17 16.05
C ILE A 531 -8.11 -0.56 15.61
N ARG A 532 -7.20 0.40 15.41
CA ARG A 532 -5.79 0.13 15.09
C ARG A 532 -5.17 -0.81 16.13
N TYR A 533 -5.40 -0.55 17.42
CA TYR A 533 -4.91 -1.44 18.49
C TYR A 533 -5.43 -2.88 18.34
N TYR A 534 -6.73 -3.05 18.07
CA TYR A 534 -7.31 -4.38 17.85
C TYR A 534 -6.71 -5.05 16.60
N LEU A 535 -6.68 -4.36 15.47
CA LEU A 535 -6.16 -4.90 14.20
C LEU A 535 -4.70 -5.33 14.32
N ASN A 536 -3.86 -4.44 14.85
CA ASN A 536 -2.43 -4.65 15.07
C ASN A 536 -2.11 -5.93 15.85
N ASN A 537 -2.96 -6.27 16.82
CA ASN A 537 -2.73 -7.43 17.69
C ASN A 537 -3.44 -8.69 17.21
N PHE A 538 -4.61 -8.59 16.56
CA PHE A 538 -5.47 -9.76 16.35
C PHE A 538 -5.77 -10.09 14.88
N ASN A 539 -5.63 -9.15 13.94
CA ASN A 539 -5.96 -9.37 12.52
C ASN A 539 -4.77 -9.17 11.57
N ASP A 540 -3.74 -8.44 11.99
CA ASP A 540 -2.68 -7.97 11.10
C ASP A 540 -1.75 -9.08 10.59
N GLY A 541 -1.63 -10.20 11.30
CA GLY A 541 -0.94 -11.39 10.80
C GLY A 541 -1.66 -12.00 9.60
N PHE A 542 -2.96 -12.26 9.73
CA PHE A 542 -3.81 -12.75 8.64
C PHE A 542 -3.82 -11.80 7.44
N ARG A 543 -3.91 -10.49 7.67
CA ARG A 543 -3.84 -9.48 6.60
C ARG A 543 -2.50 -9.51 5.87
N GLN A 544 -1.39 -9.66 6.59
CA GLN A 544 -0.07 -9.76 5.98
C GLN A 544 0.08 -11.05 5.16
N ASP A 545 -0.37 -12.18 5.70
CA ASP A 545 -0.40 -13.46 4.97
C ASP A 545 -1.23 -13.35 3.68
N SER A 546 -2.36 -12.64 3.74
CA SER A 546 -3.20 -12.37 2.57
C SER A 546 -2.48 -11.54 1.50
N MET A 547 -1.67 -10.55 1.90
CA MET A 547 -0.83 -9.78 0.98
C MET A 547 0.24 -10.67 0.35
N HIS A 548 0.94 -11.49 1.14
CA HIS A 548 1.99 -12.37 0.64
C HIS A 548 1.43 -13.40 -0.36
N LEU A 549 0.23 -13.93 -0.11
CA LEU A 549 -0.46 -14.83 -1.03
C LEU A 549 -0.83 -14.13 -2.36
N LEU A 550 -1.44 -12.94 -2.29
CA LEU A 550 -1.83 -12.18 -3.49
C LEU A 550 -0.62 -11.78 -4.35
N LEU A 551 0.46 -11.33 -3.71
CA LEU A 551 1.68 -10.88 -4.38
C LEU A 551 2.54 -12.05 -4.91
N GLY A 552 2.17 -13.30 -4.60
CA GLY A 552 2.94 -14.48 -4.99
C GLY A 552 4.24 -14.68 -4.20
N GLN A 553 4.43 -13.95 -3.10
CA GLN A 553 5.54 -14.13 -2.16
C GLN A 553 5.42 -15.45 -1.41
N TYR A 554 4.18 -15.88 -1.13
CA TYR A 554 3.88 -17.23 -0.68
C TYR A 554 3.16 -18.00 -1.78
N LYS A 555 3.77 -19.10 -2.23
CA LYS A 555 3.14 -20.09 -3.11
C LYS A 555 2.73 -21.31 -2.28
N VAL A 556 1.48 -21.75 -2.45
CA VAL A 556 0.88 -22.93 -1.78
C VAL A 556 1.63 -24.22 -2.14
N MET A 557 2.16 -24.28 -3.36
CA MET A 557 3.01 -25.38 -3.82
C MET A 557 4.50 -25.08 -3.55
N ASP A 558 5.27 -26.11 -3.23
CA ASP A 558 6.73 -26.05 -3.23
C ASP A 558 7.31 -26.09 -4.66
N VAL A 559 8.63 -26.05 -4.79
CA VAL A 559 9.33 -26.07 -6.08
C VAL A 559 9.12 -27.40 -6.83
N ASN A 560 8.83 -28.48 -6.10
CA ASN A 560 8.58 -29.81 -6.64
C ASN A 560 7.10 -30.04 -6.99
N GLY A 561 6.23 -29.05 -6.73
CA GLY A 561 4.79 -29.19 -6.92
C GLY A 561 4.09 -30.00 -5.84
N ASN A 562 4.65 -30.10 -4.64
CA ASN A 562 3.96 -30.66 -3.47
C ASN A 562 3.27 -29.55 -2.67
N LEU A 563 2.15 -29.89 -2.04
CA LEU A 563 1.42 -28.99 -1.16
C LEU A 563 2.21 -28.70 0.11
N LYS A 564 2.41 -27.42 0.42
CA LYS A 564 2.92 -27.00 1.73
C LYS A 564 1.82 -27.11 2.76
N SER A 565 2.08 -27.80 3.87
CA SER A 565 1.11 -27.90 4.94
C SER A 565 0.89 -26.53 5.59
N LEU A 566 -0.36 -26.08 5.71
CA LEU A 566 -0.68 -24.88 6.49
C LEU A 566 -0.72 -25.19 8.00
N HIS A 567 -0.96 -26.47 8.35
CA HIS A 567 -1.09 -26.99 9.71
C HIS A 567 -0.08 -28.10 9.99
N GLY A 568 0.73 -27.96 11.04
CA GLY A 568 1.61 -29.04 11.54
C GLY A 568 3.10 -28.92 11.20
N PRO A 569 3.90 -29.97 11.50
CA PRO A 569 5.35 -29.98 11.28
C PRO A 569 5.68 -29.82 9.79
N GLY A 570 6.42 -28.77 9.43
CA GLY A 570 6.75 -28.42 8.05
C GLY A 570 5.91 -27.28 7.46
N GLY A 571 4.85 -26.84 8.14
CA GLY A 571 4.22 -25.56 7.86
C GLY A 571 5.12 -24.38 8.26
N PRO A 572 4.81 -23.15 7.81
CA PRO A 572 5.59 -21.97 8.18
C PRO A 572 5.77 -21.95 9.70
N PRO A 573 7.01 -21.81 10.21
CA PRO A 573 7.25 -21.91 11.64
C PRO A 573 6.33 -20.93 12.36
N ARG A 574 5.37 -21.44 13.15
CA ARG A 574 4.80 -20.64 14.23
C ARG A 574 6.04 -20.18 15.00
N ARG A 575 6.33 -18.88 15.01
CA ARG A 575 7.64 -18.32 15.36
C ARG A 575 8.13 -18.65 16.78
N ARG A 576 7.32 -19.37 17.56
CA ARG A 576 7.76 -20.33 18.56
C ARG A 576 6.96 -21.61 18.36
N LEU A 577 7.61 -22.78 18.36
CA LEU A 577 6.96 -24.00 18.82
C LEU A 577 6.35 -23.60 20.16
N LYS A 578 5.05 -23.35 20.21
CA LYS A 578 4.37 -23.12 21.48
C LYS A 578 4.63 -24.41 22.24
N ASN A 579 5.44 -24.37 23.30
CA ASN A 579 5.42 -25.45 24.29
C ASN A 579 3.94 -25.72 24.57
N ALA A 580 3.53 -26.98 24.70
CA ALA A 580 2.13 -27.32 24.97
C ALA A 580 1.55 -26.49 26.13
N ASP A 581 2.42 -26.08 27.07
CA ASP A 581 2.16 -25.10 28.11
C ASP A 581 1.59 -23.76 27.59
N SER A 582 2.19 -23.13 26.58
CA SER A 582 1.73 -21.84 26.04
C SER A 582 0.34 -21.94 25.36
N GLU A 583 0.00 -23.08 24.75
CA GLU A 583 -1.34 -23.24 24.14
C GLU A 583 -2.46 -23.24 25.17
N TRP A 584 -2.31 -23.97 26.28
CA TRP A 584 -3.35 -23.95 27.33
C TRP A 584 -3.43 -22.59 28.02
N PHE A 585 -2.29 -21.92 28.29
CA PHE A 585 -2.29 -20.58 28.88
C PHE A 585 -3.03 -19.57 28.00
N THR A 586 -2.79 -19.60 26.68
CA THR A 586 -3.42 -18.66 25.75
C THR A 586 -4.91 -18.89 25.55
N GLN A 587 -5.42 -20.10 25.75
CA GLN A 587 -6.86 -20.39 25.71
C GLN A 587 -7.55 -20.12 27.05
N PHE A 588 -6.90 -20.47 28.16
CA PHE A 588 -7.51 -20.44 29.49
C PHE A 588 -7.51 -19.05 30.13
N LEU A 589 -6.42 -18.28 30.01
CA LEU A 589 -6.31 -16.97 30.65
C LEU A 589 -7.42 -15.98 30.23
N PRO A 590 -7.82 -15.88 28.94
CA PRO A 590 -8.97 -15.04 28.55
C PRO A 590 -10.28 -15.47 29.19
N LEU A 591 -10.52 -16.78 29.34
CA LEU A 591 -11.72 -17.30 29.99
C LEU A 591 -11.73 -16.96 31.48
N VAL A 592 -10.58 -17.12 32.17
CA VAL A 592 -10.43 -16.70 33.58
C VAL A 592 -10.64 -15.21 33.74
N PHE A 593 -10.07 -14.39 32.85
CA PHE A 593 -10.27 -12.94 32.87
C PHE A 593 -11.74 -12.58 32.65
N SER A 594 -12.41 -13.16 31.65
CA SER A 594 -13.83 -12.94 31.40
C SER A 594 -14.70 -13.36 32.59
N PHE A 595 -14.42 -14.52 33.20
CA PHE A 595 -15.15 -15.00 34.37
C PHE A 595 -14.95 -14.10 35.59
N THR A 596 -13.70 -13.75 35.94
CA THR A 596 -13.39 -12.89 37.09
C THR A 596 -13.92 -11.48 36.91
N LEU A 597 -13.88 -10.93 35.70
CA LEU A 597 -14.49 -9.64 35.37
C LEU A 597 -16.02 -9.70 35.51
N ALA A 598 -16.67 -10.74 34.96
CA ALA A 598 -18.11 -10.92 35.09
C ALA A 598 -18.52 -11.04 36.56
N MET A 599 -17.81 -11.83 37.37
CA MET A 599 -18.05 -11.94 38.80
C MET A 599 -17.86 -10.61 39.53
N SER A 600 -16.83 -9.83 39.19
CA SER A 600 -16.61 -8.49 39.75
C SER A 600 -17.78 -7.54 39.45
N VAL A 601 -18.29 -7.55 38.21
CA VAL A 601 -19.45 -6.74 37.80
C VAL A 601 -20.73 -7.21 38.50
N LEU A 602 -20.96 -8.53 38.60
CA LEU A 602 -22.11 -9.08 39.32
C LEU A 602 -22.08 -8.68 40.81
N CYS A 603 -20.92 -8.71 41.46
CA CYS A 603 -20.77 -8.25 42.84
C CYS A 603 -21.05 -6.75 43.01
N CYS A 604 -20.88 -5.93 41.96
CA CYS A 604 -21.26 -4.52 41.98
C CYS A 604 -22.79 -4.32 41.84
N ILE A 605 -23.46 -5.18 41.06
CA ILE A 605 -24.90 -5.08 40.78
C ILE A 605 -25.75 -5.68 41.92
N PHE A 606 -25.37 -6.85 42.44
CA PHE A 606 -26.17 -7.53 43.45
C PHE A 606 -26.08 -6.82 44.82
N PRO A 607 -27.23 -6.58 45.48
CA PRO A 607 -27.25 -6.05 46.84
C PRO A 607 -26.79 -7.11 47.85
N THR A 608 -25.91 -6.72 48.77
CA THR A 608 -25.53 -7.52 49.95
C THR A 608 -26.08 -6.86 51.21
N ALA A 609 -26.29 -7.63 52.27
CA ALA A 609 -26.83 -7.12 53.53
C ALA A 609 -25.88 -6.10 54.19
N HIS A 610 -24.57 -6.32 54.06
CA HIS A 610 -23.54 -5.44 54.58
C HIS A 610 -22.64 -4.91 53.48
N TRP A 611 -22.31 -3.62 53.54
CA TRP A 611 -21.42 -2.96 52.58
C TRP A 611 -20.00 -3.56 52.60
N THR A 612 -19.56 -4.07 53.76
CA THR A 612 -18.26 -4.72 53.95
C THR A 612 -18.13 -6.02 53.16
N GLU A 613 -19.19 -6.82 53.11
CA GLU A 613 -19.24 -8.05 52.29
C GLU A 613 -19.10 -7.71 50.82
N LYS A 614 -19.88 -6.71 50.35
CA LYS A 614 -19.80 -6.23 48.97
C LYS A 614 -18.38 -5.82 48.59
N ALA A 615 -17.76 -5.01 49.46
CA ALA A 615 -16.40 -4.53 49.24
C ALA A 615 -15.41 -5.69 49.14
N THR A 616 -15.54 -6.71 49.99
CA THR A 616 -14.64 -7.87 50.00
C THR A 616 -14.74 -8.69 48.70
N TYR A 617 -15.95 -8.97 48.22
CA TYR A 617 -16.14 -9.70 46.97
C TYR A 617 -15.66 -8.91 45.75
N VAL A 618 -15.96 -7.60 45.70
CA VAL A 618 -15.48 -6.73 44.62
C VAL A 618 -13.96 -6.66 44.61
N LEU A 619 -13.31 -6.57 45.77
CA LEU A 619 -11.85 -6.60 45.89
C LEU A 619 -11.26 -7.94 45.45
N PHE A 620 -11.85 -9.05 45.85
CA PHE A 620 -11.38 -10.38 45.46
C PHE A 620 -11.48 -10.61 43.94
N TRP A 621 -12.67 -10.43 43.37
CA TRP A 621 -12.89 -10.65 41.94
C TRP A 621 -12.24 -9.57 41.08
N GLY A 622 -12.22 -8.32 41.56
CA GLY A 622 -11.48 -7.22 40.93
C GLY A 622 -9.97 -7.49 40.93
N GLY A 623 -9.41 -7.93 42.05
CA GLY A 623 -8.01 -8.33 42.15
C GLY A 623 -7.66 -9.49 41.22
N ALA A 624 -8.50 -10.53 41.16
CA ALA A 624 -8.33 -11.65 40.23
C ALA A 624 -8.42 -11.24 38.76
N SER A 625 -9.31 -10.30 38.42
CA SER A 625 -9.42 -9.70 37.09
C SER A 625 -8.16 -8.91 36.72
N VAL A 626 -7.61 -8.12 37.64
CA VAL A 626 -6.36 -7.39 37.43
C VAL A 626 -5.18 -8.35 37.26
N LEU A 627 -5.06 -9.39 38.10
CA LEU A 627 -3.97 -10.37 38.01
C LEU A 627 -4.01 -11.16 36.70
N SER A 628 -5.20 -11.61 36.28
CA SER A 628 -5.36 -12.31 35.00
C SER A 628 -5.06 -11.40 33.81
N ALA A 629 -5.46 -10.13 33.85
CA ALA A 629 -5.07 -9.14 32.84
C ALA A 629 -3.55 -8.93 32.80
N LEU A 630 -2.89 -8.78 33.95
CA LEU A 630 -1.43 -8.64 34.03
C LEU A 630 -0.71 -9.86 33.47
N ALA A 631 -1.21 -11.08 33.74
CA ALA A 631 -0.68 -12.30 33.16
C ALA A 631 -0.83 -12.32 31.62
N ILE A 632 -1.99 -11.92 31.09
CA ILE A 632 -2.20 -11.80 29.64
C ILE A 632 -1.21 -10.81 29.02
N PHE A 633 -0.98 -9.65 29.66
CA PHE A 633 0.00 -8.67 29.19
C PHE A 633 1.46 -9.16 29.29
N ALA A 634 1.79 -9.97 30.30
CA ALA A 634 3.13 -10.55 30.46
C ALA A 634 3.44 -11.56 29.34
N TYR A 635 2.46 -12.36 28.93
CA TYR A 635 2.54 -13.29 27.80
C TYR A 635 2.01 -12.70 26.49
N GLY A 636 1.99 -11.36 26.36
CA GLY A 636 1.28 -10.69 25.28
C GLY A 636 1.69 -11.13 23.88
N ASP A 637 2.96 -11.46 23.68
CA ASP A 637 3.47 -11.99 22.40
C ASP A 637 2.74 -13.26 21.93
N ASP A 638 2.30 -14.12 22.85
CA ASP A 638 1.66 -15.41 22.53
C ASP A 638 0.18 -15.25 22.14
N PHE A 639 -0.44 -14.12 22.49
CA PHE A 639 -1.81 -13.73 22.15
C PHE A 639 -1.92 -12.95 20.85
N VAL A 640 -0.80 -12.49 20.30
CA VAL A 640 -0.76 -11.72 19.06
C VAL A 640 -0.90 -12.64 17.85
N ASN A 641 -1.70 -12.21 16.88
CA ASN A 641 -1.84 -12.83 15.58
C ASN A 641 -0.62 -12.49 14.72
N HIS A 642 0.42 -13.32 14.81
CA HIS A 642 1.62 -13.19 13.98
C HIS A 642 1.37 -13.72 12.56
N PRO A 643 1.98 -13.09 11.53
CA PRO A 643 1.94 -13.62 10.17
C PRO A 643 2.63 -14.98 10.11
N ARG A 644 2.03 -15.92 9.37
CA ARG A 644 2.57 -17.26 9.15
C ARG A 644 3.57 -17.25 8.01
N PHE A 645 3.30 -16.54 6.93
CA PHE A 645 4.06 -16.63 5.68
C PHE A 645 5.27 -15.69 5.65
N CYS A 646 6.03 -15.57 6.74
CA CYS A 646 7.20 -14.69 6.73
C CYS A 646 8.18 -15.15 5.65
N PRO A 647 8.53 -14.30 4.67
CA PRO A 647 9.79 -14.47 3.98
C PRO A 647 10.85 -14.11 5.01
N ASP A 648 11.47 -15.12 5.62
CA ASP A 648 12.80 -14.93 6.19
C ASP A 648 13.80 -14.86 5.02
#